data_AF-B0SUF4-F1
#
_entry.id   AF-B0SUF4-F1
#
_cell.length_a   1.000
_cell.length_b   1.000
_cell.length_c   1.000
_cell.angle_alpha   90.00
_cell.angle_beta   90.00
_cell.angle_gamma   90.00
#
_symmetry.space_group_name_H-M   'P 1'
#
loop_
_entity.id
_entity.type
_entity.pdbx_description
1 polymer ?
#
loop_
_entity_poly.entity_id
_entity_poly.type
_entity_poly.pdbx_seq_one_letter_code
_entity_poly.pdbx_strand_id
1 'polypeptide(L)'
;MKQPTQLNLQKSDLYSGNLKEIIIDRMLVFQSLRDKFQMAFDKIKNKLDQKFLKEFESMYGFRPGKEILEWENVKNAYKSIMYEVADVWNMIDHHSAEEEEMEEDEDGGFEYAISSVARLTKIKDPEEILSWLVGTYSGLMFLFNGSYAFASDGGGDTCWINLLPNENESIEVNYYNHEIGELENLPYFSISHFIVENWNHESNESYDDDEEEEEFEEEDAVPKLKEAILPSQIKDSTIKAFEKEATKLYEKKPIYHNSLDMFERSAWLLGHSYGDPTYAFTEKLANAPSYALWEEEKEDIKKYPNLAAYWILHHFYLKNDDACRETIKLANKSKGKIIPKISEHVIAYLDGKSKSLFNLPSDKLEKIRSLTFSNADPKQIEPKNIKLYNDSLGLSNLNTISKKDLEARIKTEENLFKIIEEYPDDVNAHDILLKEISKKDPNLKKLIEDYFRERIGSAYNTWPYNPEKLDKRLSIAINAAFRQGLKYDAENKKAFCGITKTVGMLDDDLAMVSFREAVRQLKQDDPRLEYVVEALINSEQGEANSILAEAAWRTFETLDNVKEIREKVQKEGPTLNNMFTVYTHLNEALQERILIMDEVSIQLIQKLFTYKDHLGYFGISAGNAFSVCAHLDLKEHIELIARVVRNSFQIKGGDRNSYLELRQIINISEATLAWAKMEPEKAKQELNEFFVKLEDSHYPGIAIDLRACYVAGLLLLEPDNNDYLSFAERILGNKGDQVRVYGIIRWIRKQKVQRFKDHLWYHIYADPDPMVDYSWSYIEVEARRAWIVLTGEDAPEFNTSDKYANSLSKNNSLLPEAILHPEKYSIQHVFQRIRETKYKHEDVIRYGGPWLVESLRYSLDEYKYSGSYDRWEAIKALFFQGPGVYPYFLEILQFPYAAPSWKAHLLQFMRVMEPESLKWKKVLTMEGSEIKQLLEQPTPNWYVWTDLLAARLYLLDCESSFDTISQVISRRLEITNHDSYYSSIYEESLGLRLPLLWRRFGKKGDDSIESHWKKAKKGSETYALLEMAARRKLEDQIPEMIAIKEPGILLTFYPEQREYGWHTWIHLAKETIRFGTNEFHLQSVLPDSKTESSMPATETNLKTVWEMAHILGYTISKKKPKGKK
;
A
#
# COMPACT_ATOMS: atom_id res chain seq x y z
N MET A 1 31.00 -35.68 -16.92
CA MET A 1 31.91 -35.14 -15.88
C MET A 1 32.07 -36.17 -14.77
N LYS A 2 33.21 -36.18 -14.06
CA LYS A 2 33.46 -37.11 -12.93
C LYS A 2 32.47 -36.81 -11.80
N GLN A 3 31.96 -37.86 -11.13
CA GLN A 3 31.15 -37.71 -9.91
C GLN A 3 31.87 -36.79 -8.91
N PRO A 4 31.20 -35.76 -8.36
CA PRO A 4 31.83 -34.90 -7.37
C PRO A 4 32.09 -35.69 -6.07
N THR A 5 33.31 -35.55 -5.56
CA THR A 5 33.69 -35.89 -4.18
C THR A 5 32.64 -35.34 -3.22
N GLN A 6 32.15 -36.17 -2.31
CA GLN A 6 31.20 -35.78 -1.27
C GLN A 6 31.75 -34.56 -0.50
N LEU A 7 31.04 -33.43 -0.57
CA LEU A 7 31.37 -32.20 0.13
C LEU A 7 31.21 -32.47 1.64
N ASN A 8 32.32 -32.41 2.38
CA ASN A 8 32.34 -32.69 3.81
C ASN A 8 32.78 -31.43 4.58
N LEU A 9 31.86 -30.47 4.73
CA LEU A 9 32.12 -29.24 5.47
C LEU A 9 32.11 -29.49 6.98
N GLN A 10 33.12 -28.95 7.67
CA GLN A 10 33.18 -28.77 9.11
C GLN A 10 32.59 -27.41 9.50
N LYS A 11 32.23 -27.24 10.78
CA LYS A 11 31.71 -25.96 11.30
C LYS A 11 32.64 -24.76 11.02
N SER A 12 33.96 -24.97 10.97
CA SER A 12 34.93 -23.89 10.68
C SER A 12 34.83 -23.38 9.24
N ASP A 13 34.36 -24.22 8.31
CA ASP A 13 34.24 -23.89 6.89
C ASP A 13 33.11 -22.90 6.62
N LEU A 14 32.22 -22.70 7.59
CA LEU A 14 31.18 -21.67 7.55
C LEU A 14 31.71 -20.28 7.94
N TYR A 15 32.95 -20.10 8.41
CA TYR A 15 33.52 -18.76 8.61
C TYR A 15 34.10 -18.17 7.32
N SER A 16 34.82 -18.98 6.54
CA SER A 16 35.40 -18.61 5.23
C SER A 16 36.04 -19.85 4.59
N GLY A 17 36.41 -19.75 3.31
CA GLY A 17 37.26 -20.69 2.55
C GLY A 17 36.50 -21.55 1.55
N ASN A 18 35.18 -21.65 1.67
CA ASN A 18 34.35 -22.58 0.92
C ASN A 18 33.10 -21.93 0.29
N LEU A 19 33.02 -20.59 0.21
CA LEU A 19 31.82 -19.89 -0.26
C LEU A 19 31.32 -20.38 -1.63
N LYS A 20 32.24 -20.62 -2.58
CA LYS A 20 31.92 -21.18 -3.91
C LYS A 20 31.20 -22.53 -3.81
N GLU A 21 31.72 -23.44 -2.99
CA GLU A 21 31.14 -24.78 -2.83
C GLU A 21 29.80 -24.73 -2.07
N ILE A 22 29.66 -23.78 -1.14
CA ILE A 22 28.41 -23.55 -0.40
C ILE A 22 27.31 -23.02 -1.33
N ILE A 23 27.61 -22.07 -2.22
CA ILE A 23 26.66 -21.58 -3.24
C ILE A 23 26.20 -22.73 -4.14
N ILE A 24 27.15 -23.55 -4.62
CA ILE A 24 26.85 -24.72 -5.47
C ILE A 24 25.94 -25.73 -4.77
N ASP A 25 26.12 -25.95 -3.46
CA ASP A 25 25.33 -26.91 -2.70
C ASP A 25 23.94 -26.40 -2.29
N ARG A 26 23.83 -25.13 -1.88
CA ARG A 26 22.61 -24.55 -1.30
C ARG A 26 21.73 -23.84 -2.32
N MET A 27 22.30 -23.03 -3.20
CA MET A 27 21.51 -22.20 -4.13
C MET A 27 21.21 -22.95 -5.45
N LEU A 28 22.11 -23.84 -5.89
CA LEU A 28 22.04 -24.46 -7.22
C LEU A 28 21.52 -25.91 -7.11
N VAL A 29 20.21 -26.06 -7.22
CA VAL A 29 19.54 -27.37 -7.08
C VAL A 29 19.55 -28.21 -8.36
N PHE A 30 19.84 -27.61 -9.51
CA PHE A 30 19.94 -28.30 -10.80
C PHE A 30 21.39 -28.40 -11.28
N GLN A 31 21.76 -29.50 -11.94
CA GLN A 31 23.10 -29.70 -12.48
C GLN A 31 23.42 -28.68 -13.60
N SER A 32 22.44 -28.30 -14.41
CA SER A 32 22.56 -27.26 -15.44
C SER A 32 23.00 -25.92 -14.85
N LEU A 33 22.41 -25.50 -13.73
CA LEU A 33 22.78 -24.27 -13.01
C LEU A 33 24.17 -24.39 -12.40
N ARG A 34 24.52 -25.54 -11.80
CA ARG A 34 25.89 -25.81 -11.30
C ARG A 34 26.93 -25.71 -12.40
N ASP A 35 26.64 -26.27 -13.57
CA ASP A 35 27.53 -26.22 -14.73
C ASP A 35 27.66 -24.78 -15.28
N LYS A 36 26.55 -24.04 -15.39
CA LYS A 36 26.52 -22.62 -15.82
C LYS A 36 27.39 -21.75 -14.90
N PHE A 37 27.19 -21.89 -13.58
CA PHE A 37 27.97 -21.18 -12.56
C PHE A 37 29.45 -21.55 -12.62
N GLN A 38 29.79 -22.84 -12.68
CA GLN A 38 31.18 -23.31 -12.73
C GLN A 38 31.90 -22.82 -14.01
N MET A 39 31.22 -22.85 -15.16
CA MET A 39 31.75 -22.30 -16.41
C MET A 39 31.98 -20.80 -16.34
N ALA A 40 31.07 -20.03 -15.71
CA ALA A 40 31.23 -18.60 -15.52
C ALA A 40 32.40 -18.29 -14.56
N PHE A 41 32.54 -19.06 -13.48
CA PHE A 41 33.63 -18.93 -12.52
C PHE A 41 35.01 -19.21 -13.15
N ASP A 42 35.13 -20.26 -13.96
CA ASP A 42 36.38 -20.64 -14.61
C ASP A 42 36.85 -19.62 -15.68
N LYS A 43 35.93 -18.79 -16.20
CA LYS A 43 36.24 -17.69 -17.13
C LYS A 43 36.88 -16.47 -16.44
N ILE A 44 36.83 -16.38 -15.12
CA ILE A 44 37.37 -15.24 -14.36
C ILE A 44 38.91 -15.30 -14.35
N LYS A 45 39.55 -14.46 -15.18
CA LYS A 45 41.01 -14.43 -15.34
C LYS A 45 41.73 -13.67 -14.22
N ASN A 46 41.13 -12.61 -13.69
CA ASN A 46 41.73 -11.73 -12.70
C ASN A 46 40.97 -11.84 -11.38
N LYS A 47 41.51 -12.60 -10.44
CA LYS A 47 40.95 -12.75 -9.09
C LYS A 47 41.54 -11.71 -8.15
N LEU A 48 40.71 -11.12 -7.29
CA LEU A 48 41.19 -10.28 -6.18
C LEU A 48 41.97 -11.15 -5.19
N ASP A 49 43.05 -10.58 -4.66
CA ASP A 49 44.02 -11.26 -3.80
C ASP A 49 44.37 -10.42 -2.56
N GLN A 50 45.43 -10.81 -1.87
CA GLN A 50 45.91 -10.11 -0.67
C GLN A 50 46.37 -8.66 -0.93
N LYS A 51 46.62 -8.27 -2.18
CA LYS A 51 46.95 -6.88 -2.54
C LYS A 51 45.73 -5.98 -2.34
N PHE A 52 44.53 -6.43 -2.70
CA PHE A 52 43.28 -5.69 -2.46
C PHE A 52 43.12 -5.35 -0.97
N LEU A 53 43.29 -6.34 -0.09
CA LEU A 53 43.16 -6.13 1.37
C LEU A 53 44.20 -5.13 1.93
N LYS A 54 45.43 -5.12 1.38
CA LYS A 54 46.46 -4.15 1.77
C LYS A 54 46.16 -2.74 1.28
N GLU A 55 45.63 -2.62 0.06
CA GLU A 55 45.19 -1.32 -0.49
C GLU A 55 44.03 -0.76 0.32
N PHE A 56 43.08 -1.62 0.71
CA PHE A 56 41.98 -1.28 1.60
C PHE A 56 42.50 -0.80 2.97
N GLU A 57 43.38 -1.55 3.63
CA GLU A 57 43.97 -1.16 4.93
C GLU A 57 44.73 0.17 4.84
N SER A 58 45.43 0.42 3.72
CA SER A 58 46.12 1.70 3.51
C SER A 58 45.16 2.88 3.38
N MET A 59 43.93 2.68 2.90
CA MET A 59 42.94 3.75 2.74
C MET A 59 42.16 3.97 4.03
N TYR A 60 41.60 2.91 4.60
CA TYR A 60 40.63 2.98 5.71
C TYR A 60 41.24 2.73 7.10
N GLY A 61 42.48 2.22 7.18
CA GLY A 61 43.19 2.01 8.43
C GLY A 61 42.89 0.70 9.15
N PHE A 62 41.98 -0.11 8.62
CA PHE A 62 41.63 -1.45 9.09
C PHE A 62 41.54 -2.43 7.92
N ARG A 63 41.56 -3.73 8.22
CA ARG A 63 41.56 -4.79 7.20
C ARG A 63 40.30 -5.66 7.34
N PRO A 64 39.50 -5.84 6.26
CA PRO A 64 38.31 -6.69 6.30
C PRO A 64 38.69 -8.17 6.35
N GLY A 65 37.72 -9.00 6.75
CA GLY A 65 37.82 -10.46 6.69
C GLY A 65 38.17 -10.97 5.30
N LYS A 66 38.83 -12.13 5.21
CA LYS A 66 39.26 -12.71 3.94
C LYS A 66 38.10 -13.22 3.09
N GLU A 67 36.97 -13.55 3.70
CA GLU A 67 35.77 -14.04 3.01
C GLU A 67 35.30 -13.06 1.90
N ILE A 68 35.57 -11.75 2.05
CA ILE A 68 35.23 -10.78 1.00
C ILE A 68 35.95 -11.03 -0.33
N LEU A 69 37.15 -11.60 -0.29
CA LEU A 69 37.87 -12.02 -1.49
C LEU A 69 37.17 -13.20 -2.17
N GLU A 70 36.52 -14.08 -1.41
CA GLU A 70 35.75 -15.17 -1.99
C GLU A 70 34.52 -14.65 -2.70
N TRP A 71 33.76 -13.75 -2.07
CA TRP A 71 32.59 -13.11 -2.69
C TRP A 71 32.99 -12.41 -3.99
N GLU A 72 33.98 -11.52 -3.93
CA GLU A 72 34.43 -10.76 -5.10
C GLU A 72 34.90 -11.64 -6.27
N ASN A 73 35.45 -12.80 -5.95
CA ASN A 73 35.92 -13.77 -6.94
C ASN A 73 34.81 -14.69 -7.48
N VAL A 74 33.63 -14.71 -6.85
CA VAL A 74 32.49 -15.56 -7.19
C VAL A 74 31.29 -14.78 -7.73
N LYS A 75 31.13 -13.49 -7.41
CA LYS A 75 29.97 -12.65 -7.75
C LYS A 75 29.59 -12.65 -9.23
N ASN A 76 30.55 -12.70 -10.16
CA ASN A 76 30.28 -12.75 -11.60
C ASN A 76 29.74 -14.12 -12.04
N ALA A 77 30.12 -15.18 -11.35
CA ALA A 77 29.51 -16.49 -11.53
C ALA A 77 28.08 -16.50 -10.97
N TYR A 78 27.86 -15.85 -9.82
CA TYR A 78 26.52 -15.63 -9.29
C TYR A 78 25.63 -14.79 -10.24
N LYS A 79 26.14 -13.71 -10.89
CA LYS A 79 25.42 -12.95 -11.94
C LYS A 79 24.79 -13.85 -12.97
N SER A 80 25.53 -14.89 -13.36
CA SER A 80 25.11 -15.78 -14.44
C SER A 80 23.95 -16.70 -14.06
N ILE A 81 23.57 -16.78 -12.78
CA ILE A 81 22.49 -17.64 -12.29
C ILE A 81 21.44 -16.90 -11.45
N MET A 82 21.56 -15.58 -11.28
CA MET A 82 20.78 -14.84 -10.27
C MET A 82 19.26 -14.87 -10.54
N TYR A 83 18.84 -14.81 -11.81
CA TYR A 83 17.43 -14.87 -12.20
C TYR A 83 16.85 -16.30 -12.18
N GLU A 84 17.67 -17.31 -11.90
CA GLU A 84 17.28 -18.73 -11.93
C GLU A 84 17.39 -19.41 -10.55
N VAL A 85 17.71 -18.63 -9.51
CA VAL A 85 17.69 -19.08 -8.11
C VAL A 85 16.42 -18.55 -7.45
N ALA A 86 15.88 -19.30 -6.49
CA ALA A 86 14.72 -18.87 -5.70
C ALA A 86 14.94 -17.47 -5.10
N ASP A 87 13.94 -16.61 -5.28
CA ASP A 87 13.96 -15.19 -4.89
C ASP A 87 13.75 -15.03 -3.37
N VAL A 88 14.79 -15.38 -2.61
CA VAL A 88 14.83 -15.18 -1.14
C VAL A 88 15.56 -13.88 -0.81
N TRP A 89 16.74 -13.69 -1.41
CA TRP A 89 17.54 -12.47 -1.34
C TRP A 89 18.37 -12.35 -2.64
N ASN A 90 18.30 -11.21 -3.31
CA ASN A 90 19.15 -10.92 -4.47
C ASN A 90 20.41 -10.21 -4.00
N MET A 91 21.60 -10.73 -4.34
CA MET A 91 22.90 -10.15 -3.92
C MET A 91 23.29 -8.93 -4.77
N ILE A 92 22.37 -7.96 -4.84
CA ILE A 92 22.43 -6.75 -5.65
C ILE A 92 22.60 -5.51 -4.76
N ASP A 93 23.15 -4.47 -5.34
CA ASP A 93 23.36 -3.17 -4.68
C ASP A 93 22.42 -2.14 -5.31
N HIS A 94 21.22 -1.97 -4.74
CA HIS A 94 20.27 -0.95 -5.18
C HIS A 94 20.76 0.48 -4.92
N HIS A 95 21.64 0.68 -3.94
CA HIS A 95 22.04 2.01 -3.49
C HIS A 95 23.18 2.63 -4.31
N SER A 96 24.00 1.82 -5.01
CA SER A 96 25.05 2.34 -5.89
C SER A 96 24.69 2.37 -7.37
N ALA A 97 23.59 1.73 -7.77
CA ALA A 97 23.06 1.77 -9.14
C ALA A 97 22.43 3.13 -9.53
N GLU A 98 22.12 4.00 -8.56
CA GLU A 98 21.49 5.32 -8.81
C GLU A 98 22.50 6.43 -9.16
N GLU A 99 23.81 6.20 -8.98
CA GLU A 99 24.86 7.18 -9.31
C GLU A 99 25.37 7.06 -10.77
N GLU A 100 25.09 5.95 -11.46
CA GLU A 100 25.37 5.77 -12.88
C GLU A 100 24.03 5.82 -13.63
N GLU A 101 23.87 6.72 -14.62
CA GLU A 101 22.66 6.79 -15.45
C GLU A 101 22.28 5.38 -15.92
N MET A 102 21.20 4.82 -15.37
CA MET A 102 20.72 3.51 -15.77
C MET A 102 20.26 3.61 -17.24
N GLU A 103 21.02 2.99 -18.15
CA GLU A 103 20.60 2.83 -19.53
C GLU A 103 19.41 1.85 -19.54
N GLU A 104 18.21 2.36 -19.89
CA GLU A 104 17.08 1.51 -20.27
C GLU A 104 17.54 0.60 -21.41
N ASP A 105 17.35 -0.71 -21.26
CA ASP A 105 17.52 -1.61 -22.40
C ASP A 105 16.40 -1.38 -23.44
N GLU A 106 16.56 -1.95 -24.64
CA GLU A 106 15.62 -1.76 -25.75
C GLU A 106 14.20 -2.29 -25.46
N ASP A 107 14.02 -3.05 -24.37
CA ASP A 107 12.76 -3.66 -23.92
C ASP A 107 12.16 -3.01 -22.66
N GLY A 108 12.80 -1.96 -22.10
CA GLY A 108 12.30 -1.20 -20.95
C GLY A 108 12.57 -1.84 -19.58
N GLY A 109 13.52 -2.78 -19.49
CA GLY A 109 14.02 -3.40 -18.26
C GLY A 109 15.26 -2.71 -17.68
N PHE A 110 15.45 -2.83 -16.36
CA PHE A 110 16.63 -2.34 -15.64
C PHE A 110 17.59 -3.50 -15.33
N GLU A 111 18.87 -3.44 -15.75
CA GLU A 111 19.89 -4.41 -15.32
C GLU A 111 20.36 -4.09 -13.89
N TYR A 112 20.07 -4.97 -12.92
CA TYR A 112 20.54 -4.81 -11.55
C TYR A 112 22.08 -4.95 -11.42
N ALA A 113 22.70 -4.05 -10.65
CA ALA A 113 24.12 -4.12 -10.31
C ALA A 113 24.37 -5.11 -9.15
N ILE A 114 25.35 -6.01 -9.29
CA ILE A 114 25.72 -6.97 -8.24
C ILE A 114 26.63 -6.32 -7.21
N SER A 115 26.36 -6.63 -5.93
CA SER A 115 27.14 -6.06 -4.83
C SER A 115 28.64 -6.28 -4.99
N SER A 116 29.39 -5.19 -4.87
CA SER A 116 30.85 -5.22 -4.95
C SER A 116 31.52 -4.13 -4.13
N VAL A 117 32.41 -4.55 -3.24
CA VAL A 117 33.30 -3.68 -2.47
C VAL A 117 34.54 -3.25 -3.27
N ALA A 118 34.74 -3.76 -4.49
CA ALA A 118 35.91 -3.44 -5.30
C ALA A 118 36.06 -1.92 -5.52
N ARG A 119 34.92 -1.20 -5.63
CA ARG A 119 34.88 0.27 -5.77
C ARG A 119 35.63 0.99 -4.65
N LEU A 120 35.57 0.49 -3.41
CA LEU A 120 36.22 1.06 -2.23
C LEU A 120 37.76 1.14 -2.35
N THR A 121 38.36 0.38 -3.26
CA THR A 121 39.81 0.42 -3.53
C THR A 121 40.16 0.91 -4.94
N LYS A 122 39.19 1.00 -5.87
CA LYS A 122 39.42 1.52 -7.23
C LYS A 122 39.76 3.00 -7.19
N ILE A 123 39.02 3.77 -6.41
CA ILE A 123 39.27 5.20 -6.20
C ILE A 123 40.54 5.34 -5.34
N LYS A 124 41.52 6.10 -5.84
CA LYS A 124 42.83 6.26 -5.17
C LYS A 124 42.94 7.60 -4.44
N ASP A 125 42.09 8.57 -4.77
CA ASP A 125 42.03 9.86 -4.10
C ASP A 125 41.18 9.76 -2.82
N PRO A 126 41.78 10.01 -1.63
CA PRO A 126 41.04 10.03 -0.37
C PRO A 126 39.92 11.07 -0.33
N GLU A 127 40.03 12.17 -1.10
CA GLU A 127 39.03 13.24 -1.11
C GLU A 127 37.73 12.81 -1.80
N GLU A 128 37.86 12.13 -2.93
CA GLU A 128 36.73 11.58 -3.69
C GLU A 128 35.97 10.52 -2.88
N ILE A 129 36.70 9.61 -2.22
CA ILE A 129 36.10 8.63 -1.30
C ILE A 129 35.42 9.34 -0.13
N LEU A 130 36.07 10.34 0.46
CA LEU A 130 35.50 11.07 1.58
C LEU A 130 34.18 11.75 1.20
N SER A 131 34.07 12.30 -0.01
CA SER A 131 32.82 12.89 -0.51
C SER A 131 31.68 11.88 -0.51
N TRP A 132 31.91 10.63 -0.89
CA TRP A 132 30.90 9.57 -0.79
C TRP A 132 30.60 9.19 0.67
N LEU A 133 31.64 9.00 1.49
CA LEU A 133 31.53 8.59 2.90
C LEU A 133 30.68 9.54 3.74
N VAL A 134 30.80 10.84 3.51
CA VAL A 134 30.06 11.88 4.25
C VAL A 134 28.90 12.45 3.45
N GLY A 135 28.73 12.05 2.19
CA GLY A 135 27.72 12.54 1.26
C GLY A 135 26.51 11.63 1.11
N THR A 136 26.59 10.37 1.56
CA THR A 136 25.53 9.37 1.38
C THR A 136 25.24 8.61 2.67
N TYR A 137 24.03 8.05 2.77
CA TYR A 137 23.67 7.19 3.90
C TYR A 137 24.57 5.93 3.98
N SER A 138 24.78 5.25 2.85
CA SER A 138 25.64 4.06 2.76
C SER A 138 27.10 4.35 3.09
N GLY A 139 27.60 5.53 2.68
CA GLY A 139 28.92 6.00 3.05
C GLY A 139 29.08 6.20 4.56
N LEU A 140 28.09 6.79 5.23
CA LEU A 140 28.12 7.03 6.67
C LEU A 140 27.99 5.73 7.48
N MET A 141 27.13 4.80 7.02
CA MET A 141 27.07 3.44 7.54
C MET A 141 28.47 2.83 7.54
N PHE A 142 29.11 2.76 6.37
CA PHE A 142 30.46 2.23 6.27
C PHE A 142 31.48 2.98 7.14
N LEU A 143 31.42 4.31 7.21
CA LEU A 143 32.35 5.12 8.00
C LEU A 143 32.28 4.81 9.51
N PHE A 144 31.08 4.63 10.06
CA PHE A 144 30.87 4.46 11.50
C PHE A 144 30.85 3.00 11.97
N ASN A 145 30.26 2.10 11.18
CA ASN A 145 30.03 0.71 11.58
C ASN A 145 30.58 -0.32 10.58
N GLY A 146 31.17 0.13 9.46
CA GLY A 146 31.75 -0.75 8.44
C GLY A 146 30.75 -1.54 7.62
N SER A 147 29.45 -1.24 7.74
CA SER A 147 28.39 -1.86 6.94
C SER A 147 28.45 -1.39 5.48
N TYR A 148 28.29 -2.32 4.56
CA TYR A 148 28.23 -2.06 3.12
C TYR A 148 27.08 -2.86 2.50
N ALA A 149 26.33 -2.26 1.57
CA ALA A 149 25.17 -2.89 0.95
C ALA A 149 25.56 -4.20 0.24
N PHE A 150 24.76 -5.26 0.44
CA PHE A 150 25.10 -6.61 0.00
C PHE A 150 23.98 -7.33 -0.75
N ALA A 151 22.77 -7.33 -0.20
CA ALA A 151 21.61 -7.98 -0.81
C ALA A 151 20.32 -7.20 -0.53
N SER A 152 19.26 -7.50 -1.27
CA SER A 152 17.92 -6.92 -1.13
C SER A 152 16.84 -7.93 -1.49
N ASP A 153 15.66 -7.76 -0.91
CA ASP A 153 14.44 -8.44 -1.33
C ASP A 153 13.53 -7.50 -2.16
N GLY A 154 12.45 -8.05 -2.73
CA GLY A 154 11.45 -7.27 -3.46
C GLY A 154 10.54 -6.41 -2.57
N GLY A 155 10.62 -6.57 -1.25
CA GLY A 155 9.89 -5.78 -0.25
C GLY A 155 10.59 -4.48 0.15
N GLY A 156 11.83 -4.29 -0.26
CA GLY A 156 12.65 -3.11 0.05
C GLY A 156 13.57 -3.29 1.25
N ASP A 157 13.55 -4.44 1.92
CA ASP A 157 14.53 -4.77 2.96
C ASP A 157 15.88 -5.07 2.34
N THR A 158 16.95 -4.75 3.08
CA THR A 158 18.32 -4.93 2.59
C THR A 158 19.18 -5.67 3.61
N CYS A 159 20.21 -6.33 3.12
CA CYS A 159 21.24 -6.95 3.92
C CYS A 159 22.58 -6.24 3.70
N TRP A 160 23.33 -6.05 4.79
CA TRP A 160 24.56 -5.27 4.81
C TRP A 160 25.71 -6.09 5.40
N ILE A 161 26.82 -6.18 4.68
CA ILE A 161 28.01 -6.87 5.16
C ILE A 161 28.87 -6.00 6.09
N ASN A 162 29.39 -6.59 7.15
CA ASN A 162 30.33 -5.95 8.07
C ASN A 162 31.78 -6.12 7.59
N LEU A 163 32.42 -5.02 7.18
CA LEU A 163 33.80 -5.00 6.73
C LEU A 163 34.81 -4.71 7.84
N LEU A 164 34.37 -4.47 9.08
CA LEU A 164 35.28 -4.30 10.22
C LEU A 164 36.07 -5.59 10.51
N PRO A 165 37.23 -5.49 11.19
CA PRO A 165 38.05 -6.66 11.51
C PRO A 165 37.30 -7.72 12.34
N ASN A 166 37.42 -8.98 11.92
CA ASN A 166 36.83 -10.13 12.60
C ASN A 166 37.90 -11.21 12.88
N GLU A 167 37.88 -11.83 14.07
CA GLU A 167 38.92 -12.76 14.53
C GLU A 167 39.05 -14.02 13.66
N ASN A 168 37.93 -14.49 13.09
CA ASN A 168 37.89 -15.66 12.20
C ASN A 168 37.98 -15.31 10.71
N GLU A 169 38.34 -14.06 10.39
CA GLU A 169 38.43 -13.55 9.01
C GLU A 169 37.14 -13.69 8.19
N SER A 170 35.98 -13.86 8.83
CA SER A 170 34.64 -13.90 8.21
C SER A 170 34.05 -12.50 8.02
N ILE A 171 33.03 -12.41 7.16
CA ILE A 171 32.28 -11.17 6.89
C ILE A 171 30.82 -11.37 7.31
N GLU A 172 30.43 -10.73 8.40
CA GLU A 172 29.07 -10.85 8.94
C GLU A 172 28.06 -10.19 8.00
N VAL A 173 26.83 -10.70 7.95
CA VAL A 173 25.71 -10.12 7.20
C VAL A 173 24.64 -9.69 8.20
N ASN A 174 24.32 -8.40 8.24
CA ASN A 174 23.27 -7.82 9.05
C ASN A 174 22.01 -7.63 8.19
N TYR A 175 20.84 -7.87 8.77
CA TYR A 175 19.57 -7.50 8.16
C TYR A 175 19.23 -6.05 8.53
N TYR A 176 18.79 -5.28 7.54
CA TYR A 176 18.36 -3.89 7.69
C TYR A 176 16.89 -3.77 7.32
N ASN A 177 16.07 -3.49 8.34
CA ASN A 177 14.65 -3.26 8.17
C ASN A 177 14.46 -1.82 7.67
N HIS A 178 13.99 -1.70 6.42
CA HIS A 178 13.84 -0.39 5.80
C HIS A 178 12.70 0.43 6.41
N GLU A 179 11.67 -0.20 6.97
CA GLU A 179 10.50 0.46 7.55
C GLU A 179 10.85 1.27 8.81
N ILE A 180 11.70 0.72 9.67
CA ILE A 180 12.15 1.39 10.91
C ILE A 180 13.53 2.02 10.79
N GLY A 181 14.26 1.68 9.73
CA GLY A 181 15.60 2.17 9.45
C GLY A 181 16.63 1.69 10.48
N GLU A 182 16.53 0.44 10.92
CA GLU A 182 17.42 -0.17 11.93
C GLU A 182 18.06 -1.47 11.42
N LEU A 183 19.25 -1.79 11.93
CA LEU A 183 19.80 -3.15 11.81
C LEU A 183 19.14 -4.02 12.88
N GLU A 184 18.49 -5.11 12.49
CA GLU A 184 17.79 -5.99 13.43
C GLU A 184 18.49 -7.34 13.59
N ASN A 185 18.12 -8.02 14.69
CA ASN A 185 18.47 -9.41 15.00
C ASN A 185 19.98 -9.66 15.22
N LEU A 186 20.30 -10.89 15.61
CA LEU A 186 21.69 -11.35 15.58
C LEU A 186 22.13 -11.46 14.11
N PRO A 187 23.32 -10.96 13.75
CA PRO A 187 23.79 -11.06 12.38
C PRO A 187 24.04 -12.50 11.99
N TYR A 188 24.00 -12.77 10.68
CA TYR A 188 24.63 -13.97 10.17
C TYR A 188 26.15 -13.80 10.30
N PHE A 189 26.81 -14.76 10.96
CA PHE A 189 28.21 -14.62 11.35
C PHE A 189 29.24 -14.68 10.20
N SER A 190 28.77 -14.91 8.96
CA SER A 190 29.55 -14.92 7.72
C SER A 190 28.60 -14.86 6.49
N ILE A 191 29.13 -14.56 5.30
CA ILE A 191 28.37 -14.67 4.03
C ILE A 191 27.98 -16.13 3.78
N SER A 192 28.90 -17.04 4.08
CA SER A 192 28.66 -18.48 3.99
C SER A 192 27.49 -18.93 4.86
N HIS A 193 27.39 -18.42 6.08
CA HIS A 193 26.29 -18.67 7.01
C HIS A 193 24.97 -18.10 6.51
N PHE A 194 24.99 -16.86 6.01
CA PHE A 194 23.82 -16.23 5.40
C PHE A 194 23.20 -17.09 4.29
N ILE A 195 24.04 -17.67 3.43
CA ILE A 195 23.57 -18.52 2.32
C ILE A 195 23.02 -19.86 2.81
N VAL A 196 23.69 -20.55 3.75
CA VAL A 196 23.19 -21.86 4.22
C VAL A 196 21.85 -21.78 4.93
N GLU A 197 21.59 -20.68 5.64
CA GLU A 197 20.37 -20.51 6.43
C GLU A 197 19.18 -20.05 5.58
N ASN A 198 19.41 -19.17 4.60
CA ASN A 198 18.33 -18.64 3.75
C ASN A 198 17.94 -19.57 2.59
N TRP A 199 18.87 -20.38 2.05
CA TRP A 199 18.57 -21.36 0.98
C TRP A 199 18.52 -22.78 1.53
N ASN A 200 17.51 -23.07 2.36
CA ASN A 200 17.23 -24.43 2.84
C ASN A 200 16.37 -25.19 1.81
N HIS A 201 16.66 -26.47 1.59
CA HIS A 201 15.95 -27.28 0.59
C HIS A 201 14.52 -27.66 1.02
N GLU A 202 14.11 -27.34 2.26
CA GLU A 202 12.73 -27.52 2.75
C GLU A 202 11.78 -26.41 2.25
N SER A 203 12.30 -25.22 1.97
CA SER A 203 11.54 -24.09 1.38
C SER A 203 11.28 -24.23 -0.13
N ASN A 204 11.97 -25.15 -0.81
CA ASN A 204 11.79 -25.43 -2.24
C ASN A 204 10.54 -26.29 -2.55
N GLU A 205 9.69 -26.56 -1.56
CA GLU A 205 8.36 -27.16 -1.82
C GLU A 205 7.48 -26.25 -2.69
N SER A 206 7.79 -24.95 -2.83
CA SER A 206 7.10 -24.04 -3.77
C SER A 206 7.49 -24.21 -5.24
N TYR A 207 8.55 -24.95 -5.58
CA TYR A 207 8.78 -25.34 -6.98
C TYR A 207 7.74 -26.35 -7.49
N ASP A 208 6.94 -26.92 -6.59
CA ASP A 208 5.79 -27.74 -6.94
C ASP A 208 4.44 -27.01 -6.74
N ASP A 209 4.41 -25.79 -6.18
CA ASP A 209 3.20 -24.96 -5.95
C ASP A 209 3.54 -23.45 -6.01
N ASP A 210 3.62 -22.90 -7.24
CA ASP A 210 3.33 -21.51 -7.63
C ASP A 210 3.01 -21.63 -9.14
N GLU A 211 1.76 -21.72 -9.60
CA GLU A 211 0.74 -20.67 -9.53
C GLU A 211 1.28 -19.28 -9.90
N GLU A 212 2.02 -19.16 -11.03
CA GLU A 212 2.07 -17.96 -11.90
C GLU A 212 2.90 -18.27 -13.17
N GLU A 213 2.29 -18.93 -14.17
CA GLU A 213 2.77 -18.83 -15.55
C GLU A 213 1.90 -17.79 -16.27
N GLU A 214 2.31 -16.53 -16.20
CA GLU A 214 1.89 -15.52 -17.16
C GLU A 214 2.35 -15.91 -18.58
N GLU A 215 1.35 -15.94 -19.45
CA GLU A 215 1.34 -15.94 -20.91
C GLU A 215 2.65 -15.58 -21.62
N PHE A 216 3.27 -16.55 -22.30
CA PHE A 216 3.74 -16.46 -23.71
C PHE A 216 4.22 -17.86 -24.14
N GLU A 217 3.30 -18.78 -24.44
CA GLU A 217 3.66 -20.03 -25.15
C GLU A 217 3.91 -19.72 -26.64
N GLU A 218 5.18 -19.57 -27.01
CA GLU A 218 5.63 -19.76 -28.39
C GLU A 218 5.28 -21.20 -28.84
N GLU A 219 4.56 -21.32 -29.96
CA GLU A 219 3.92 -22.54 -30.49
C GLU A 219 4.86 -23.70 -30.88
N ASP A 220 6.13 -23.77 -30.45
CA ASP A 220 7.07 -24.85 -30.84
C ASP A 220 8.04 -25.32 -29.72
N ALA A 221 7.74 -25.09 -28.43
CA ALA A 221 8.62 -25.55 -27.35
C ALA A 221 8.47 -27.06 -27.05
N VAL A 222 9.49 -27.84 -27.41
CA VAL A 222 9.69 -29.24 -26.97
C VAL A 222 9.56 -29.32 -25.44
N PRO A 223 8.81 -30.28 -24.85
CA PRO A 223 8.72 -30.42 -23.40
C PRO A 223 10.13 -30.60 -22.83
N LYS A 224 10.63 -29.58 -22.09
CA LYS A 224 11.90 -29.70 -21.38
C LYS A 224 11.72 -30.79 -20.32
N LEU A 225 12.56 -31.82 -20.38
CA LEU A 225 12.67 -32.81 -19.31
C LEU A 225 12.92 -32.08 -17.99
N LYS A 226 12.00 -32.20 -17.01
CA LYS A 226 12.23 -31.68 -15.65
C LYS A 226 13.53 -32.28 -15.12
N GLU A 227 14.49 -31.41 -14.85
CA GLU A 227 15.78 -31.80 -14.30
C GLU A 227 15.62 -32.27 -12.85
N ALA A 228 16.44 -33.22 -12.40
CA ALA A 228 16.34 -33.73 -11.04
C ALA A 228 16.92 -32.73 -10.03
N ILE A 229 16.18 -32.47 -8.95
CA ILE A 229 16.62 -31.66 -7.81
C ILE A 229 17.71 -32.41 -7.05
N LEU A 230 18.85 -31.76 -6.85
CA LEU A 230 20.02 -32.29 -6.14
C LEU A 230 19.92 -31.90 -4.66
N PRO A 231 19.93 -32.86 -3.71
CA PRO A 231 19.85 -32.55 -2.28
C PRO A 231 21.15 -31.91 -1.77
N SER A 232 21.03 -31.00 -0.80
CA SER A 232 22.17 -30.43 -0.07
C SER A 232 22.95 -31.52 0.69
N GLN A 233 24.27 -31.40 0.67
CA GLN A 233 25.18 -32.26 1.44
C GLN A 233 25.53 -31.65 2.81
N ILE A 234 25.19 -30.38 3.05
CA ILE A 234 25.41 -29.66 4.31
C ILE A 234 24.34 -30.06 5.32
N LYS A 235 24.75 -30.56 6.49
CA LYS A 235 23.85 -31.01 7.55
C LYS A 235 23.47 -29.87 8.50
N ASP A 236 22.20 -29.78 8.90
CA ASP A 236 21.72 -28.77 9.86
C ASP A 236 22.41 -28.88 11.23
N SER A 237 22.84 -30.07 11.63
CA SER A 237 23.62 -30.26 12.86
C SER A 237 24.95 -29.51 12.83
N THR A 238 25.53 -29.33 11.63
CA THR A 238 26.77 -28.57 11.43
C THR A 238 26.49 -27.07 11.56
N ILE A 239 25.38 -26.58 10.99
CA ILE A 239 24.94 -25.19 11.06
C ILE A 239 24.66 -24.80 12.53
N LYS A 240 23.81 -25.57 13.23
CA LYS A 240 23.48 -25.31 14.65
C LYS A 240 24.68 -25.38 15.58
N ALA A 241 25.66 -26.23 15.27
CA ALA A 241 26.90 -26.30 16.03
C ALA A 241 27.81 -25.09 15.80
N PHE A 242 27.81 -24.54 14.58
CA PHE A 242 28.50 -23.30 14.22
C PHE A 242 27.87 -22.10 14.91
N GLU A 243 26.55 -21.91 14.81
CA GLU A 243 25.83 -20.79 15.43
C GLU A 243 26.14 -20.68 16.92
N LYS A 244 26.02 -21.79 17.66
CA LYS A 244 26.31 -21.84 19.10
C LYS A 244 27.72 -21.40 19.47
N GLU A 245 28.69 -21.63 18.59
CA GLU A 245 30.07 -21.18 18.77
C GLU A 245 30.23 -19.71 18.38
N ALA A 246 29.70 -19.33 17.23
CA ALA A 246 29.80 -17.99 16.69
C ALA A 246 29.10 -16.95 17.58
N THR A 247 27.91 -17.26 18.15
CA THR A 247 27.23 -16.37 19.12
C THR A 247 28.11 -16.06 20.32
N LYS A 248 28.81 -17.05 20.88
CA LYS A 248 29.70 -16.84 22.04
C LYS A 248 30.92 -15.98 21.74
N LEU A 249 31.38 -16.00 20.48
CA LEU A 249 32.46 -15.13 20.02
C LEU A 249 31.94 -13.72 19.78
N TYR A 250 30.77 -13.61 19.17
CA TYR A 250 30.09 -12.33 18.90
C TYR A 250 29.82 -11.55 20.19
N GLU A 251 29.24 -12.17 21.22
CA GLU A 251 28.96 -11.55 22.54
C GLU A 251 30.20 -11.00 23.26
N LYS A 252 31.41 -11.39 22.85
CA LYS A 252 32.67 -10.93 23.45
C LYS A 252 33.39 -9.87 22.61
N LYS A 253 32.84 -9.51 21.44
CA LYS A 253 33.47 -8.54 20.56
C LYS A 253 33.48 -7.15 21.23
N PRO A 254 34.57 -6.40 21.09
CA PRO A 254 34.55 -4.99 21.47
C PRO A 254 33.58 -4.23 20.56
N ILE A 255 32.93 -3.21 21.12
CA ILE A 255 31.92 -2.41 20.42
C ILE A 255 32.41 -1.93 19.04
N TYR A 256 33.68 -1.49 18.93
CA TYR A 256 34.25 -0.95 17.68
C TYR A 256 34.49 -1.98 16.56
N HIS A 257 34.30 -3.27 16.82
CA HIS A 257 34.27 -4.33 15.80
C HIS A 257 32.86 -4.92 15.61
N ASN A 258 31.89 -4.52 16.46
CA ASN A 258 30.50 -4.90 16.34
C ASN A 258 29.75 -3.84 15.53
N SER A 259 29.35 -4.19 14.30
CA SER A 259 28.63 -3.28 13.41
C SER A 259 27.27 -2.88 13.96
N LEU A 260 26.55 -3.77 14.65
CA LEU A 260 25.25 -3.49 15.25
C LEU A 260 25.37 -2.46 16.37
N ASP A 261 26.26 -2.70 17.35
CA ASP A 261 26.44 -1.75 18.46
C ASP A 261 26.95 -0.38 17.98
N MET A 262 27.85 -0.36 16.99
CA MET A 262 28.32 0.89 16.38
C MET A 262 27.22 1.59 15.59
N PHE A 263 26.34 0.84 14.92
CA PHE A 263 25.16 1.38 14.27
C PHE A 263 24.25 2.04 15.31
N GLU A 264 23.83 1.35 16.36
CA GLU A 264 22.99 1.92 17.42
C GLU A 264 23.60 3.21 18.00
N ARG A 265 24.91 3.21 18.22
CA ARG A 265 25.66 4.37 18.72
C ARG A 265 25.70 5.54 17.73
N SER A 266 25.81 5.27 16.44
CA SER A 266 26.02 6.27 15.39
C SER A 266 24.76 6.62 14.59
N ALA A 267 23.66 5.90 14.81
CA ALA A 267 22.43 6.04 14.04
C ALA A 267 21.94 7.49 14.02
N TRP A 268 22.02 8.19 15.16
CA TRP A 268 21.64 9.60 15.24
C TRP A 268 22.48 10.53 14.35
N LEU A 269 23.73 10.19 14.04
CA LEU A 269 24.62 10.98 13.16
C LEU A 269 24.39 10.71 11.68
N LEU A 270 23.66 9.64 11.33
CA LEU A 270 23.38 9.31 9.93
C LEU A 270 22.63 10.49 9.31
N GLY A 271 23.21 11.03 8.24
CA GLY A 271 22.70 12.16 7.46
C GLY A 271 23.08 13.57 7.90
N HIS A 272 23.74 13.74 9.05
CA HIS A 272 24.16 15.07 9.51
C HIS A 272 25.14 15.77 8.55
N SER A 273 26.05 15.02 7.93
CA SER A 273 27.14 15.55 7.10
C SER A 273 26.74 16.02 5.71
N TYR A 274 25.62 15.52 5.17
CA TYR A 274 25.02 16.02 3.93
C TYR A 274 23.74 16.84 4.16
N GLY A 275 23.29 16.89 5.42
CA GLY A 275 22.42 17.93 5.91
C GLY A 275 20.99 17.50 6.21
N ASP A 276 20.74 16.20 6.36
CA ASP A 276 19.42 15.62 6.56
C ASP A 276 19.48 14.60 7.70
N PRO A 277 19.25 15.03 8.96
CA PRO A 277 19.26 14.13 10.11
C PRO A 277 18.33 12.92 9.90
N THR A 278 18.75 11.76 10.40
CA THR A 278 17.98 10.51 10.31
C THR A 278 16.57 10.61 10.93
N TYR A 279 15.67 9.73 10.50
CA TYR A 279 14.41 9.47 11.20
C TYR A 279 14.61 9.17 12.71
N ALA A 280 13.70 9.68 13.54
CA ALA A 280 13.75 9.62 15.00
C ALA A 280 15.07 10.14 15.61
N PHE A 281 15.72 11.10 14.93
CA PHE A 281 17.03 11.64 15.31
C PHE A 281 17.13 12.00 16.80
N THR A 282 16.14 12.68 17.38
CA THR A 282 16.23 13.16 18.77
C THR A 282 16.12 12.05 19.81
N GLU A 283 15.35 11.01 19.51
CA GLU A 283 15.31 9.80 20.34
C GLU A 283 16.66 9.09 20.30
N LYS A 284 17.19 8.86 19.09
CA LYS A 284 18.51 8.24 18.89
C LYS A 284 19.61 9.08 19.56
N LEU A 285 19.55 10.41 19.46
CA LEU A 285 20.48 11.32 20.11
C LEU A 285 20.41 11.25 21.64
N ALA A 286 19.23 11.09 22.25
CA ALA A 286 19.11 10.98 23.71
C ALA A 286 19.85 9.75 24.28
N ASN A 287 19.99 8.71 23.47
CA ASN A 287 20.74 7.50 23.78
C ASN A 287 22.24 7.61 23.43
N ALA A 288 22.67 8.69 22.78
CA ALA A 288 24.08 8.86 22.41
C ALA A 288 25.00 8.86 23.66
N PRO A 289 26.22 8.30 23.53
CA PRO A 289 27.29 8.33 24.52
C PRO A 289 27.48 9.67 25.23
N SER A 290 27.72 9.60 26.55
CA SER A 290 27.99 10.78 27.38
C SER A 290 29.41 11.32 27.19
N TYR A 291 29.63 12.58 27.60
CA TYR A 291 30.97 13.17 27.67
C TYR A 291 31.92 12.34 28.55
N ALA A 292 31.41 11.72 29.62
CA ALA A 292 32.22 10.86 30.49
C ALA A 292 32.70 9.58 29.78
N LEU A 293 31.90 9.01 28.88
CA LEU A 293 32.29 7.82 28.12
C LEU A 293 33.41 8.13 27.12
N TRP A 294 33.37 9.31 26.49
CA TRP A 294 34.47 9.77 25.63
C TRP A 294 35.81 9.82 26.38
N GLU A 295 35.83 10.33 27.62
CA GLU A 295 37.03 10.40 28.45
C GLU A 295 37.64 9.02 28.73
N GLU A 296 36.80 7.98 28.84
CA GLU A 296 37.23 6.58 29.01
C GLU A 296 37.81 6.00 27.71
N GLU A 297 37.21 6.31 26.56
CA GLU A 297 37.55 5.71 25.27
C GLU A 297 38.70 6.43 24.52
N LYS A 298 39.12 7.61 24.96
CA LYS A 298 40.09 8.46 24.24
C LYS A 298 41.42 7.77 23.90
N GLU A 299 41.89 6.83 24.72
CA GLU A 299 43.13 6.09 24.47
C GLU A 299 43.04 5.11 23.30
N ASP A 300 41.83 4.70 22.93
CA ASP A 300 41.55 3.74 21.86
C ASP A 300 41.25 4.42 20.51
N ILE A 301 40.97 5.73 20.49
CA ILE A 301 40.71 6.54 19.28
C ILE A 301 41.84 6.39 18.24
N LYS A 302 43.09 6.29 18.68
CA LYS A 302 44.24 6.11 17.76
C LYS A 302 44.32 4.70 17.13
N LYS A 303 43.58 3.73 17.66
CA LYS A 303 43.61 2.32 17.22
C LYS A 303 42.47 1.99 16.25
N TYR A 304 41.31 2.60 16.42
CA TYR A 304 40.08 2.27 15.70
C TYR A 304 39.57 3.46 14.86
N PRO A 305 39.75 3.44 13.52
CA PRO A 305 39.35 4.55 12.65
C PRO A 305 37.86 4.91 12.71
N ASN A 306 36.97 3.92 12.76
CA ASN A 306 35.53 4.13 12.87
C ASN A 306 35.13 4.84 14.17
N LEU A 307 35.76 4.48 15.29
CA LEU A 307 35.60 5.18 16.56
C LEU A 307 36.10 6.63 16.49
N ALA A 308 37.23 6.86 15.80
CA ALA A 308 37.76 8.19 15.60
C ALA A 308 36.82 9.05 14.77
N ALA A 309 36.30 8.53 13.65
CA ALA A 309 35.31 9.23 12.83
C ALA A 309 34.07 9.61 13.64
N TYR A 310 33.54 8.65 14.42
CA TYR A 310 32.40 8.86 15.29
C TYR A 310 32.64 10.00 16.28
N TRP A 311 33.70 9.94 17.10
CA TRP A 311 33.93 10.97 18.13
C TRP A 311 34.24 12.35 17.55
N ILE A 312 34.93 12.45 16.40
CA ILE A 312 35.16 13.74 15.73
C ILE A 312 33.82 14.40 15.39
N LEU A 313 32.95 13.67 14.67
CA LEU A 313 31.67 14.21 14.20
C LEU A 313 30.67 14.40 15.35
N HIS A 314 30.65 13.47 16.32
CA HIS A 314 29.86 13.58 17.55
C HIS A 314 30.12 14.91 18.27
N HIS A 315 31.39 15.22 18.59
CA HIS A 315 31.71 16.45 19.30
C HIS A 315 31.48 17.69 18.43
N PHE A 316 31.75 17.60 17.14
CA PHE A 316 31.54 18.70 16.21
C PHE A 316 30.08 19.15 16.16
N TYR A 317 29.14 18.20 16.00
CA TYR A 317 27.71 18.49 15.93
C TYR A 317 27.11 18.89 17.29
N LEU A 318 27.66 18.37 18.40
CA LEU A 318 27.28 18.78 19.76
C LEU A 318 27.92 20.09 20.23
N LYS A 319 28.64 20.81 19.36
CA LYS A 319 29.37 22.04 19.73
C LYS A 319 30.32 21.86 20.92
N ASN A 320 30.86 20.65 21.08
CA ASN A 320 31.88 20.32 22.07
C ASN A 320 33.27 20.61 21.47
N ASP A 321 33.52 21.87 21.12
CA ASP A 321 34.63 22.25 20.22
C ASP A 321 36.02 21.90 20.80
N ASP A 322 36.22 21.95 22.11
CA ASP A 322 37.51 21.60 22.73
C ASP A 322 37.75 20.09 22.68
N ALA A 323 36.74 19.29 23.06
CA ALA A 323 36.79 17.84 22.97
C ALA A 323 36.93 17.36 21.51
N CYS A 324 36.33 18.06 20.55
CA CYS A 324 36.52 17.80 19.12
C CYS A 324 37.99 18.00 18.72
N ARG A 325 38.61 19.11 19.11
CA ARG A 325 40.03 19.41 18.81
C ARG A 325 40.98 18.40 19.46
N GLU A 326 40.72 17.98 20.70
CA GLU A 326 41.48 16.94 21.37
C GLU A 326 41.34 15.58 20.67
N THR A 327 40.11 15.22 20.30
CA THR A 327 39.81 14.01 19.54
C THR A 327 40.58 13.99 18.23
N ILE A 328 40.57 15.08 17.45
CA ILE A 328 41.30 15.18 16.19
C ILE A 328 42.82 15.00 16.40
N LYS A 329 43.38 15.58 17.47
CA LYS A 329 44.80 15.40 17.81
C LYS A 329 45.16 13.94 18.08
N LEU A 330 44.25 13.17 18.69
CA LEU A 330 44.42 11.73 18.93
C LEU A 330 44.20 10.93 17.64
N ALA A 331 43.15 11.26 16.88
CA ALA A 331 42.73 10.61 15.65
C ALA A 331 43.75 10.74 14.51
N ASN A 332 44.51 11.84 14.44
CA ASN A 332 45.60 12.00 13.47
C ASN A 332 46.77 10.99 13.65
N LYS A 333 46.76 10.22 14.75
CA LYS A 333 47.69 9.09 14.96
C LYS A 333 47.13 7.75 14.49
N SER A 334 45.88 7.70 14.03
CA SER A 334 45.25 6.50 13.47
C SER A 334 45.87 6.13 12.12
N LYS A 335 45.74 4.86 11.75
CA LYS A 335 46.15 4.35 10.45
C LYS A 335 45.12 4.75 9.38
N GLY A 336 45.53 4.75 8.11
CA GLY A 336 44.67 5.10 6.97
C GLY A 336 44.75 6.56 6.56
N LYS A 337 44.02 6.93 5.50
CA LYS A 337 44.04 8.26 4.90
C LYS A 337 42.74 9.06 5.14
N ILE A 338 41.62 8.38 5.41
CA ILE A 338 40.31 9.02 5.57
C ILE A 338 40.22 9.86 6.85
N ILE A 339 40.64 9.35 8.01
CA ILE A 339 40.53 10.07 9.29
C ILE A 339 41.35 11.38 9.33
N PRO A 340 42.60 11.42 8.82
CA PRO A 340 43.32 12.68 8.65
C PRO A 340 42.58 13.69 7.77
N LYS A 341 41.86 13.24 6.74
CA LYS A 341 41.10 14.11 5.85
C LYS A 341 39.84 14.67 6.51
N ILE A 342 39.09 13.85 7.24
CA ILE A 342 37.98 14.32 8.08
C ILE A 342 38.48 15.39 9.07
N SER A 343 39.59 15.11 9.75
CA SER A 343 40.23 16.03 10.68
C SER A 343 40.60 17.38 10.05
N GLU A 344 41.13 17.37 8.82
CA GLU A 344 41.50 18.56 8.05
C GLU A 344 40.28 19.46 7.80
N HIS A 345 39.19 18.88 7.28
CA HIS A 345 37.94 19.59 7.00
C HIS A 345 37.30 20.18 8.27
N VAL A 346 37.21 19.38 9.33
CA VAL A 346 36.59 19.82 10.60
C VAL A 346 37.41 20.92 11.26
N ILE A 347 38.75 20.81 11.30
CA ILE A 347 39.60 21.90 11.82
C ILE A 347 39.50 23.15 10.95
N ALA A 348 39.52 23.01 9.62
CA ALA A 348 39.41 24.15 8.72
C ALA A 348 38.11 24.93 8.95
N TYR A 349 37.00 24.23 9.19
CA TYR A 349 35.74 24.85 9.55
C TYR A 349 35.78 25.51 10.94
N LEU A 350 36.22 24.78 11.99
CA LEU A 350 36.30 25.30 13.37
C LEU A 350 37.27 26.49 13.52
N ASP A 351 38.28 26.60 12.65
CA ASP A 351 39.22 27.73 12.59
C ASP A 351 38.70 28.90 11.72
N GLY A 352 37.51 28.79 11.12
CA GLY A 352 36.94 29.80 10.22
C GLY A 352 37.68 29.93 8.88
N LYS A 353 38.48 28.94 8.50
CA LYS A 353 39.22 28.88 7.23
C LYS A 353 38.38 28.33 6.08
N SER A 354 37.29 27.62 6.39
CA SER A 354 36.30 27.13 5.44
C SER A 354 34.91 27.69 5.75
N LYS A 355 34.11 27.96 4.71
CA LYS A 355 32.68 28.33 4.81
C LYS A 355 31.73 27.15 4.54
N SER A 356 32.27 25.96 4.43
CA SER A 356 31.53 24.71 4.32
C SER A 356 32.24 23.61 5.11
N LEU A 357 31.50 22.60 5.52
CA LEU A 357 32.08 21.32 5.93
C LEU A 357 31.74 20.31 4.85
N PHE A 358 32.75 19.75 4.19
CA PHE A 358 32.56 18.94 2.99
C PHE A 358 31.73 19.72 1.96
N ASN A 359 30.59 19.18 1.52
CA ASN A 359 29.67 19.79 0.55
C ASN A 359 28.56 20.64 1.21
N LEU A 360 28.53 20.75 2.54
CA LEU A 360 27.45 21.42 3.26
C LEU A 360 27.77 22.89 3.57
N PRO A 361 26.96 23.87 3.09
CA PRO A 361 27.17 25.29 3.38
C PRO A 361 27.04 25.62 4.88
N SER A 362 27.81 26.60 5.36
CA SER A 362 27.84 27.01 6.78
C SER A 362 26.45 27.32 7.37
N ASP A 363 25.55 27.95 6.61
CA ASP A 363 24.22 28.32 7.11
C ASP A 363 23.38 27.08 7.46
N LYS A 364 23.35 26.07 6.56
CA LYS A 364 22.66 24.79 6.79
C LYS A 364 23.35 24.00 7.90
N LEU A 365 24.68 24.01 7.92
CA LEU A 365 25.47 23.33 8.94
C LEU A 365 25.25 23.89 10.35
N GLU A 366 25.27 25.20 10.54
CA GLU A 366 25.01 25.80 11.86
C GLU A 366 23.56 25.61 12.33
N LYS A 367 22.59 25.53 11.39
CA LYS A 367 21.22 25.14 11.71
C LYS A 367 21.17 23.73 12.31
N ILE A 368 21.85 22.77 11.67
CA ILE A 368 21.93 21.38 12.17
C ILE A 368 22.68 21.32 13.50
N ARG A 369 23.86 21.93 13.61
CA ARG A 369 24.62 21.98 14.88
C ARG A 369 23.80 22.58 16.02
N SER A 370 22.99 23.61 15.73
CA SER A 370 22.13 24.23 16.75
C SER A 370 20.96 23.32 17.15
N LEU A 371 20.33 22.64 16.17
CA LEU A 371 19.29 21.64 16.42
C LEU A 371 19.82 20.46 17.23
N THR A 372 21.02 19.96 16.90
CA THR A 372 21.68 18.89 17.65
C THR A 372 22.01 19.33 19.06
N PHE A 373 22.58 20.53 19.20
CA PHE A 373 22.91 21.07 20.52
C PHE A 373 21.67 21.26 21.41
N SER A 374 20.54 21.74 20.88
CA SER A 374 19.32 21.91 21.68
C SER A 374 18.68 20.58 22.07
N ASN A 375 18.74 19.56 21.21
CA ASN A 375 18.10 18.27 21.49
C ASN A 375 18.97 17.28 22.28
N ALA A 376 20.26 17.59 22.49
CA ALA A 376 21.18 16.76 23.26
C ALA A 376 20.75 16.57 24.72
N ASP A 377 21.21 15.52 25.37
CA ASP A 377 21.11 15.39 26.83
C ASP A 377 22.26 16.14 27.53
N PRO A 378 22.03 16.81 28.68
CA PRO A 378 23.09 17.51 29.41
C PRO A 378 24.34 16.65 29.71
N LYS A 379 24.20 15.33 29.85
CA LYS A 379 25.34 14.41 30.07
C LYS A 379 26.30 14.33 28.87
N GLN A 380 25.87 14.76 27.69
CA GLN A 380 26.62 14.72 26.42
C GLN A 380 27.36 16.04 26.16
N ILE A 381 26.94 17.12 26.82
CA ILE A 381 27.51 18.45 26.65
C ILE A 381 28.75 18.60 27.51
N GLU A 382 29.81 19.20 26.95
CA GLU A 382 31.02 19.48 27.70
C GLU A 382 30.72 20.43 28.88
N PRO A 383 31.28 20.18 30.09
CA PRO A 383 30.86 20.89 31.30
C PRO A 383 30.87 22.43 31.22
N LYS A 384 31.81 23.00 30.45
CA LYS A 384 31.92 24.45 30.25
C LYS A 384 30.77 25.05 29.42
N ASN A 385 30.09 24.24 28.60
CA ASN A 385 29.01 24.69 27.70
C ASN A 385 27.61 24.47 28.27
N ILE A 386 27.45 23.87 29.46
CA ILE A 386 26.14 23.63 30.08
C ILE A 386 25.31 24.92 30.22
N LYS A 387 25.96 26.05 30.53
CA LYS A 387 25.27 27.34 30.61
C LYS A 387 24.72 27.76 29.24
N LEU A 388 25.55 27.68 28.20
CA LEU A 388 25.17 27.99 26.83
C LEU A 388 24.04 27.08 26.33
N TYR A 389 24.06 25.81 26.71
CA TYR A 389 23.00 24.83 26.43
C TYR A 389 21.67 25.21 27.07
N ASN A 390 21.67 25.58 28.36
CA ASN A 390 20.44 26.04 29.04
C ASN A 390 19.90 27.35 28.46
N ASP A 391 20.80 28.27 28.06
CA ASP A 391 20.44 29.53 27.40
C ASP A 391 19.80 29.27 26.03
N SER A 392 20.33 28.33 25.23
CA SER A 392 19.77 27.97 23.92
C SER A 392 18.39 27.30 24.01
N LEU A 393 18.11 26.64 25.13
CA LEU A 393 16.79 26.11 25.45
C LEU A 393 15.85 27.16 26.06
N GLY A 394 16.29 28.42 26.25
CA GLY A 394 15.48 29.44 26.92
C GLY A 394 15.02 29.04 28.32
N LEU A 395 15.77 28.17 29.01
CA LEU A 395 15.46 27.71 30.37
C LEU A 395 16.03 28.66 31.42
N SER A 396 17.05 29.44 31.07
CA SER A 396 17.75 30.35 31.99
C SER A 396 16.93 31.57 32.43
N ASN A 397 15.84 31.89 31.73
CA ASN A 397 14.97 33.03 32.02
C ASN A 397 13.74 32.67 32.86
N LEU A 398 13.56 31.39 33.22
CA LEU A 398 12.41 30.94 33.98
C LEU A 398 12.51 31.39 35.45
N ASN A 399 11.39 31.90 35.98
CA ASN A 399 11.26 32.20 37.40
C ASN A 399 11.22 30.88 38.19
N THR A 400 12.35 30.45 38.74
CA THR A 400 12.51 29.15 39.41
C THR A 400 12.81 29.30 40.90
N ILE A 401 12.49 28.26 41.67
CA ILE A 401 12.82 28.16 43.09
C ILE A 401 13.94 27.13 43.30
N SER A 402 14.91 27.47 44.16
CA SER A 402 15.99 26.54 44.48
C SER A 402 15.43 25.29 45.16
N LYS A 403 16.00 24.10 44.86
CA LYS A 403 15.58 22.84 45.49
C LYS A 403 15.55 22.92 47.02
N LYS A 404 16.55 23.59 47.61
CA LYS A 404 16.66 23.77 49.06
C LYS A 404 15.52 24.61 49.64
N ASP A 405 15.14 25.70 48.96
CA ASP A 405 14.07 26.59 49.43
C ASP A 405 12.68 25.95 49.21
N LEU A 406 12.50 25.24 48.10
CA LEU A 406 11.29 24.45 47.83
C LEU A 406 11.05 23.40 48.92
N GLU A 407 12.09 22.62 49.27
CA GLU A 407 12.02 21.61 50.34
C GLU A 407 11.67 22.23 51.71
N ALA A 408 12.06 23.48 51.96
CA ALA A 408 11.69 24.21 53.18
C ALA A 408 10.22 24.65 53.16
N ARG A 409 9.74 25.16 52.01
CA ARG A 409 8.34 25.60 51.85
C ARG A 409 7.33 24.46 51.91
N ILE A 410 7.64 23.29 51.33
CA ILE A 410 6.78 22.09 51.36
C ILE A 410 6.40 21.68 52.81
N LYS A 411 7.27 21.97 53.78
CA LYS A 411 7.04 21.65 55.21
C LYS A 411 6.14 22.66 55.93
N THR A 412 5.98 23.86 55.39
CA THR A 412 5.33 25.00 56.06
C THR A 412 4.03 25.45 55.38
N GLU A 413 3.91 25.27 54.07
CA GLU A 413 2.72 25.63 53.29
C GLU A 413 1.68 24.50 53.32
N GLU A 414 0.43 24.84 53.65
CA GLU A 414 -0.67 23.87 53.73
C GLU A 414 -1.24 23.54 52.34
N ASN A 415 -1.38 24.55 51.48
CA ASN A 415 -1.81 24.39 50.09
C ASN A 415 -0.62 24.45 49.12
N LEU A 416 -0.12 23.28 48.72
CA LEU A 416 1.02 23.16 47.81
C LEU A 416 0.76 23.69 46.39
N PHE A 417 -0.50 23.79 45.94
CA PHE A 417 -0.84 24.38 44.64
C PHE A 417 -0.54 25.87 44.57
N LYS A 418 -0.56 26.58 45.70
CA LYS A 418 -0.17 27.98 45.75
C LYS A 418 1.29 28.20 45.34
N ILE A 419 2.18 27.25 45.66
CA ILE A 419 3.58 27.31 45.23
C ILE A 419 3.68 27.10 43.72
N ILE A 420 2.83 26.23 43.14
CA ILE A 420 2.73 26.05 41.68
C ILE A 420 2.30 27.35 40.99
N GLU A 421 1.33 28.07 41.57
CA GLU A 421 0.85 29.38 41.06
C GLU A 421 1.93 30.49 41.14
N GLU A 422 2.75 30.50 42.19
CA GLU A 422 3.84 31.49 42.35
C GLU A 422 5.00 31.28 41.37
N TYR A 423 5.21 30.03 40.92
CA TYR A 423 6.25 29.65 39.95
C TYR A 423 5.63 28.91 38.76
N PRO A 424 4.81 29.57 37.93
CA PRO A 424 3.92 28.92 36.96
C PRO A 424 4.65 28.21 35.81
N ASP A 425 5.95 28.44 35.62
CA ASP A 425 6.77 27.80 34.59
C ASP A 425 7.85 26.84 35.14
N ASP A 426 7.94 26.66 36.47
CA ASP A 426 8.97 25.82 37.11
C ASP A 426 8.52 24.35 37.21
N VAL A 427 8.59 23.65 36.07
CA VAL A 427 8.19 22.24 35.95
C VAL A 427 8.94 21.32 36.92
N ASN A 428 10.20 21.61 37.25
CA ASN A 428 10.95 20.83 38.24
C ASN A 428 10.36 20.99 39.64
N ALA A 429 9.98 22.22 40.02
CA ALA A 429 9.28 22.46 41.27
C ALA A 429 7.88 21.81 41.27
N HIS A 430 7.14 21.92 40.16
CA HIS A 430 5.83 21.28 40.00
C HIS A 430 5.93 19.77 40.17
N ASP A 431 6.92 19.12 39.57
CA ASP A 431 7.12 17.68 39.67
C ASP A 431 7.33 17.21 41.11
N ILE A 432 8.10 17.97 41.90
CA ILE A 432 8.34 17.70 43.32
C ILE A 432 7.05 17.93 44.12
N LEU A 433 6.34 19.04 43.85
CA LEU A 433 5.09 19.39 44.54
C LEU A 433 3.98 18.38 44.25
N LEU A 434 3.80 17.97 42.99
CA LEU A 434 2.82 16.96 42.59
C LEU A 434 3.09 15.61 43.25
N LYS A 435 4.36 15.19 43.36
CA LYS A 435 4.75 13.97 44.11
C LYS A 435 4.47 14.06 45.61
N GLU A 436 4.47 15.26 46.19
CA GLU A 436 4.07 15.46 47.58
C GLU A 436 2.55 15.58 47.74
N ILE A 437 1.85 16.21 46.78
CA ILE A 437 0.39 16.26 46.72
C ILE A 437 -0.19 14.85 46.60
N SER A 438 0.38 13.99 45.75
CA SER A 438 -0.09 12.61 45.58
C SER A 438 0.00 11.75 46.85
N LYS A 439 0.86 12.13 47.80
CA LYS A 439 0.94 11.51 49.13
C LYS A 439 -0.14 12.02 50.09
N LYS A 440 -0.58 13.27 49.92
CA LYS A 440 -1.54 13.97 50.80
C LYS A 440 -3.00 13.88 50.32
N ASP A 441 -3.23 13.76 49.01
CA ASP A 441 -4.56 13.68 48.39
C ASP A 441 -4.77 12.33 47.67
N PRO A 442 -5.49 11.36 48.29
CA PRO A 442 -5.73 10.05 47.70
C PRO A 442 -6.55 10.07 46.41
N ASN A 443 -7.39 11.09 46.21
CA ASN A 443 -8.26 11.20 45.03
C ASN A 443 -7.44 11.62 43.79
N LEU A 444 -6.40 12.42 43.99
CA LEU A 444 -5.48 12.84 42.93
C LEU A 444 -4.33 11.87 42.70
N LYS A 445 -4.01 11.00 43.67
CA LYS A 445 -2.82 10.12 43.60
C LYS A 445 -2.69 9.38 42.27
N LYS A 446 -3.74 8.65 41.87
CA LYS A 446 -3.72 7.84 40.63
C LYS A 446 -3.62 8.73 39.39
N LEU A 447 -4.33 9.86 39.39
CA LEU A 447 -4.28 10.84 38.30
C LEU A 447 -2.85 11.37 38.15
N ILE A 448 -2.19 11.79 39.23
CA ILE A 448 -0.80 12.29 39.20
C ILE A 448 0.21 11.20 38.80
N GLU A 449 0.04 9.96 39.27
CA GLU A 449 0.90 8.83 38.86
C GLU A 449 0.76 8.55 37.36
N ASP A 450 -0.47 8.55 36.84
CA ASP A 450 -0.73 8.38 35.41
C ASP A 450 -0.19 9.57 34.60
N TYR A 451 -0.32 10.82 35.06
CA TYR A 451 0.28 12.01 34.42
C TYR A 451 1.77 11.85 34.13
N PHE A 452 2.56 11.40 35.12
CA PHE A 452 3.99 11.20 34.93
C PHE A 452 4.33 10.10 33.92
N ARG A 453 3.49 9.07 33.81
CA ARG A 453 3.65 8.01 32.81
C ARG A 453 3.25 8.47 31.42
N GLU A 454 2.09 9.09 31.30
CA GLU A 454 1.50 9.45 30.00
C GLU A 454 2.20 10.63 29.36
N ARG A 455 2.70 11.61 30.14
CA ARG A 455 3.36 12.79 29.56
C ARG A 455 4.59 12.46 28.73
N ILE A 456 5.34 11.39 29.06
CA ILE A 456 6.52 10.97 28.30
C ILE A 456 6.19 10.05 27.12
N GLY A 457 4.90 9.80 26.87
CA GLY A 457 4.40 8.99 25.76
C GLY A 457 4.24 9.77 24.46
N SER A 458 3.66 9.10 23.46
CA SER A 458 3.44 9.65 22.11
C SER A 458 2.33 10.70 22.10
N ALA A 459 2.30 11.59 21.08
CA ALA A 459 1.24 12.58 20.92
C ALA A 459 -0.17 11.97 20.77
N TYR A 460 -0.28 10.71 20.34
CA TYR A 460 -1.53 9.96 20.21
C TYR A 460 -2.16 9.61 21.56
N ASN A 461 -1.36 9.55 22.63
CA ASN A 461 -1.83 9.17 23.95
C ASN A 461 -2.92 10.13 24.43
N THR A 462 -3.93 9.57 25.09
CA THR A 462 -5.06 10.32 25.62
C THR A 462 -5.15 10.08 27.11
N TRP A 463 -4.93 11.13 27.90
CA TRP A 463 -5.00 11.05 29.35
C TRP A 463 -5.72 12.27 29.95
N PRO A 464 -6.60 12.09 30.94
CA PRO A 464 -7.27 10.83 31.27
C PRO A 464 -8.13 10.35 30.09
N TYR A 465 -8.29 9.03 29.93
CA TYR A 465 -9.16 8.46 28.88
C TYR A 465 -10.64 8.88 29.01
N ASN A 466 -11.08 9.35 30.18
CA ASN A 466 -12.38 9.96 30.38
C ASN A 466 -12.17 11.43 30.80
N PRO A 467 -12.56 12.42 29.97
CA PRO A 467 -12.39 13.85 30.25
C PRO A 467 -13.03 14.31 31.57
N GLU A 468 -14.15 13.71 31.99
CA GLU A 468 -14.83 14.05 33.25
C GLU A 468 -13.98 13.77 34.51
N LYS A 469 -12.91 12.98 34.37
CA LYS A 469 -11.98 12.65 35.45
C LYS A 469 -10.79 13.61 35.56
N LEU A 470 -10.67 14.58 34.65
CA LEU A 470 -9.59 15.56 34.67
C LEU A 470 -9.83 16.58 35.79
N ASP A 471 -8.85 16.76 36.67
CA ASP A 471 -8.91 17.77 37.73
C ASP A 471 -8.27 19.08 37.26
N LYS A 472 -9.08 20.15 37.15
CA LYS A 472 -8.64 21.47 36.66
C LYS A 472 -7.52 22.10 37.48
N ARG A 473 -7.30 21.68 38.75
CA ARG A 473 -6.17 22.16 39.57
C ARG A 473 -4.81 21.79 38.99
N LEU A 474 -4.75 20.79 38.10
CA LEU A 474 -3.53 20.40 37.40
C LEU A 474 -3.20 21.29 36.20
N SER A 475 -4.09 22.20 35.79
CA SER A 475 -3.95 22.98 34.55
C SER A 475 -2.60 23.71 34.44
N ILE A 476 -2.16 24.40 35.49
CA ILE A 476 -0.88 25.13 35.50
C ILE A 476 0.29 24.18 35.23
N ALA A 477 0.34 23.04 35.92
CA ALA A 477 1.44 22.10 35.79
C ALA A 477 1.46 21.39 34.43
N ILE A 478 0.28 21.04 33.89
CA ILE A 478 0.14 20.41 32.57
C ILE A 478 0.57 21.38 31.47
N ASN A 479 0.05 22.62 31.50
CA ASN A 479 0.40 23.65 30.52
C ASN A 479 1.87 24.06 30.59
N ALA A 480 2.45 24.16 31.79
CA ALA A 480 3.87 24.46 31.97
C ALA A 480 4.76 23.34 31.40
N ALA A 481 4.42 22.07 31.68
CA ALA A 481 5.13 20.93 31.12
C ALA A 481 5.04 20.94 29.59
N PHE A 482 3.83 21.06 29.03
CA PHE A 482 3.64 21.12 27.58
C PHE A 482 4.48 22.24 26.92
N ARG A 483 4.42 23.48 27.46
CA ARG A 483 5.23 24.60 26.94
C ARG A 483 6.73 24.39 27.07
N GLN A 484 7.20 23.80 28.18
CA GLN A 484 8.61 23.42 28.30
C GLN A 484 9.01 22.38 27.24
N GLY A 485 8.10 21.47 26.92
CA GLY A 485 8.27 20.41 25.93
C GLY A 485 8.35 20.89 24.47
N LEU A 486 7.84 22.08 24.14
CA LEU A 486 7.86 22.63 22.78
C LEU A 486 9.28 22.89 22.23
N LYS A 487 10.27 22.93 23.12
CA LYS A 487 11.69 23.15 22.79
C LYS A 487 12.40 21.89 22.28
N TYR A 488 11.73 20.75 22.34
CA TYR A 488 12.23 19.45 21.92
C TYR A 488 11.37 18.89 20.79
N ASP A 489 11.98 18.10 19.90
CA ASP A 489 11.22 17.38 18.86
C ASP A 489 10.34 16.27 19.49
N ALA A 490 9.26 15.89 18.81
CA ALA A 490 8.17 15.11 19.39
C ALA A 490 8.57 13.72 19.92
N GLU A 491 9.64 13.14 19.39
CA GLU A 491 10.17 11.83 19.77
C GLU A 491 11.00 11.90 21.06
N ASN A 492 11.35 13.10 21.53
CA ASN A 492 12.10 13.27 22.77
C ASN A 492 11.17 13.09 23.98
N LYS A 493 11.57 12.28 24.96
CA LYS A 493 10.81 12.08 26.21
C LYS A 493 10.60 13.37 27.02
N LYS A 494 11.41 14.41 26.78
CA LYS A 494 11.28 15.75 27.39
C LYS A 494 10.33 16.67 26.61
N ALA A 495 9.87 16.26 25.43
CA ALA A 495 8.89 17.00 24.62
C ALA A 495 7.48 16.98 25.21
N PHE A 496 7.25 16.03 26.13
CA PHE A 496 6.01 15.84 26.85
C PHE A 496 4.77 15.70 25.94
N CYS A 497 4.93 14.99 24.82
CA CYS A 497 3.92 14.91 23.77
C CYS A 497 2.61 14.25 24.22
N GLY A 498 2.67 13.26 25.11
CA GLY A 498 1.49 12.49 25.52
C GLY A 498 0.45 13.23 26.37
N ILE A 499 0.69 14.50 26.70
CA ILE A 499 -0.31 15.39 27.33
C ILE A 499 -0.93 16.40 26.35
N THR A 500 -0.61 16.34 25.06
CA THR A 500 -1.12 17.31 24.06
C THR A 500 -2.65 17.34 24.03
N LYS A 501 -3.30 16.18 23.92
CA LYS A 501 -4.77 16.06 23.99
C LYS A 501 -5.33 16.51 25.34
N THR A 502 -4.59 16.28 26.43
CA THR A 502 -4.98 16.73 27.78
C THR A 502 -5.06 18.24 27.87
N VAL A 503 -4.16 18.98 27.20
CA VAL A 503 -4.23 20.45 27.14
C VAL A 503 -5.55 20.89 26.48
N GLY A 504 -5.99 20.19 25.43
CA GLY A 504 -7.29 20.44 24.79
C GLY A 504 -8.49 20.15 25.68
N MET A 505 -8.42 19.11 26.51
CA MET A 505 -9.50 18.80 27.47
C MET A 505 -9.67 19.86 28.57
N LEU A 506 -8.65 20.66 28.88
CA LEU A 506 -8.74 21.73 29.87
C LEU A 506 -9.55 22.92 29.34
N ASP A 507 -9.38 23.23 28.06
CA ASP A 507 -9.99 24.34 27.32
C ASP A 507 -10.11 25.63 28.14
N ASP A 508 -8.99 26.11 28.68
CA ASP A 508 -8.89 27.32 29.51
C ASP A 508 -7.87 28.34 28.94
N ASP A 509 -7.75 29.52 29.57
CA ASP A 509 -6.83 30.57 29.11
C ASP A 509 -5.36 30.09 29.04
N LEU A 510 -4.96 29.17 29.92
CA LEU A 510 -3.60 28.60 29.91
C LEU A 510 -3.40 27.66 28.72
N ALA A 511 -4.42 26.87 28.37
CA ALA A 511 -4.42 26.06 27.16
C ALA A 511 -4.30 26.93 25.90
N MET A 512 -4.99 28.08 25.83
CA MET A 512 -4.87 29.01 24.69
C MET A 512 -3.46 29.59 24.55
N VAL A 513 -2.82 29.97 25.65
CA VAL A 513 -1.42 30.41 25.65
C VAL A 513 -0.50 29.29 25.15
N SER A 514 -0.69 28.08 25.67
CA SER A 514 0.06 26.88 25.26
C SER A 514 -0.09 26.57 23.77
N PHE A 515 -1.32 26.61 23.25
CA PHE A 515 -1.60 26.35 21.83
C PHE A 515 -1.01 27.41 20.92
N ARG A 516 -1.10 28.69 21.29
CA ARG A 516 -0.44 29.75 20.52
C ARG A 516 1.08 29.58 20.50
N GLU A 517 1.68 29.20 21.64
CA GLU A 517 3.11 28.90 21.68
C GLU A 517 3.48 27.68 20.83
N ALA A 518 2.69 26.61 20.88
CA ALA A 518 2.90 25.42 20.05
C ALA A 518 2.81 25.77 18.56
N VAL A 519 1.78 26.51 18.16
CA VAL A 519 1.59 27.04 16.80
C VAL A 519 2.74 27.95 16.39
N ARG A 520 3.51 28.57 17.28
CA ARG A 520 4.65 29.42 16.89
C ARG A 520 6.00 28.71 16.91
N GLN A 521 6.17 27.72 17.78
CA GLN A 521 7.46 27.11 18.07
C GLN A 521 7.67 25.77 17.36
N LEU A 522 6.61 24.97 17.19
CA LEU A 522 6.73 23.63 16.61
C LEU A 522 6.99 23.67 15.10
N LYS A 523 7.74 22.67 14.62
CA LYS A 523 7.87 22.39 13.18
C LYS A 523 6.51 21.97 12.63
N GLN A 524 6.30 22.18 11.34
CA GLN A 524 4.97 22.03 10.72
C GLN A 524 4.51 20.59 10.54
N ASP A 525 5.47 19.67 10.57
CA ASP A 525 5.36 18.22 10.54
C ASP A 525 5.39 17.59 11.94
N ASP A 526 5.35 18.40 13.01
CA ASP A 526 5.30 17.88 14.38
C ASP A 526 3.89 17.32 14.69
N PRO A 527 3.76 16.05 15.11
CA PRO A 527 2.47 15.40 15.33
C PRO A 527 1.62 16.02 16.44
N ARG A 528 2.22 16.82 17.33
CA ARG A 528 1.44 17.58 18.32
C ARG A 528 0.56 18.64 17.67
N LEU A 529 0.96 19.20 16.52
CA LEU A 529 0.18 20.26 15.86
C LEU A 529 -1.18 19.76 15.38
N GLU A 530 -1.33 18.50 15.00
CA GLU A 530 -2.62 17.90 14.61
C GLU A 530 -3.65 18.07 15.72
N TYR A 531 -3.28 17.62 16.92
CA TYR A 531 -4.14 17.66 18.09
C TYR A 531 -4.33 19.07 18.66
N VAL A 532 -3.34 19.94 18.49
CA VAL A 532 -3.49 21.37 18.80
C VAL A 532 -4.54 22.00 17.88
N VAL A 533 -4.50 21.71 16.58
CA VAL A 533 -5.48 22.20 15.61
C VAL A 533 -6.87 21.63 15.88
N GLU A 534 -6.98 20.32 16.12
CA GLU A 534 -8.24 19.66 16.53
C GLU A 534 -8.84 20.32 17.78
N ALA A 535 -8.02 20.58 18.81
CA ALA A 535 -8.47 21.23 20.03
C ALA A 535 -8.92 22.69 19.79
N LEU A 536 -8.23 23.43 18.92
CA LEU A 536 -8.60 24.80 18.56
C LEU A 536 -9.92 24.86 17.78
N ILE A 537 -10.18 23.89 16.90
CA ILE A 537 -11.44 23.79 16.14
C ILE A 537 -12.62 23.52 17.08
N ASN A 538 -12.42 22.67 18.09
CA ASN A 538 -13.45 22.26 19.04
C ASN A 538 -13.58 23.16 20.28
N SER A 539 -12.73 24.17 20.43
CA SER A 539 -12.66 25.04 21.62
C SER A 539 -13.85 26.01 21.70
N GLU A 540 -14.37 26.23 22.91
CA GLU A 540 -15.36 27.27 23.17
C GLU A 540 -14.73 28.63 23.49
N GLN A 541 -13.39 28.71 23.59
CA GLN A 541 -12.67 29.93 23.96
C GLN A 541 -12.65 30.95 22.82
N GLY A 542 -12.94 32.21 23.13
CA GLY A 542 -12.97 33.28 22.13
C GLY A 542 -11.62 33.52 21.43
N GLU A 543 -10.51 33.17 22.08
CA GLU A 543 -9.16 33.32 21.53
C GLU A 543 -8.79 32.24 20.50
N ALA A 544 -9.45 31.07 20.53
CA ALA A 544 -9.11 29.92 19.69
C ALA A 544 -9.12 30.27 18.19
N ASN A 545 -10.12 31.02 17.73
CA ASN A 545 -10.23 31.47 16.34
C ASN A 545 -9.05 32.35 15.89
N SER A 546 -8.48 33.15 16.79
CA SER A 546 -7.30 33.95 16.47
C SER A 546 -6.05 33.07 16.36
N ILE A 547 -5.93 32.05 17.20
CA ILE A 547 -4.78 31.12 17.16
C ILE A 547 -4.89 30.22 15.92
N LEU A 548 -6.08 29.75 15.58
CA LEU A 548 -6.35 28.98 14.37
C LEU A 548 -6.00 29.79 13.11
N ALA A 549 -6.21 31.12 13.13
CA ALA A 549 -5.75 32.01 12.07
C ALA A 549 -4.21 32.04 11.95
N GLU A 550 -3.49 32.11 13.08
CA GLU A 550 -2.02 32.03 13.08
C GLU A 550 -1.53 30.69 12.51
N ALA A 551 -2.17 29.58 12.90
CA ALA A 551 -1.89 28.24 12.37
C ALA A 551 -2.14 28.16 10.86
N ALA A 552 -3.26 28.70 10.37
CA ALA A 552 -3.58 28.77 8.96
C ALA A 552 -2.54 29.56 8.16
N TRP A 553 -2.05 30.70 8.67
CA TRP A 553 -1.00 31.48 8.00
C TRP A 553 0.32 30.72 7.89
N ARG A 554 0.66 29.91 8.90
CA ARG A 554 1.89 29.11 8.88
C ARG A 554 1.89 28.03 7.79
N THR A 555 0.72 27.54 7.34
CA THR A 555 0.66 26.58 6.21
C THR A 555 1.38 27.06 4.95
N PHE A 556 1.52 28.37 4.75
CA PHE A 556 2.22 28.91 3.59
C PHE A 556 3.75 28.85 3.68
N GLU A 557 4.33 28.61 4.86
CA GLU A 557 5.79 28.43 5.00
C GLU A 557 6.23 27.05 4.46
N THR A 558 5.31 26.09 4.29
CA THR A 558 5.61 24.72 3.83
C THR A 558 6.14 24.68 2.39
N LEU A 559 5.67 25.56 1.51
CA LEU A 559 5.93 25.45 0.06
C LEU A 559 7.37 25.69 -0.37
N ASP A 560 8.12 26.51 0.38
CA ASP A 560 9.52 26.75 0.09
C ASP A 560 10.36 25.48 0.39
N ASN A 561 9.98 24.72 1.42
CA ASN A 561 10.61 23.44 1.75
C ASN A 561 10.20 22.31 0.78
N VAL A 562 8.94 22.29 0.33
CA VAL A 562 8.40 21.24 -0.56
C VAL A 562 9.04 21.26 -1.95
N LYS A 563 9.41 22.43 -2.49
CA LYS A 563 10.13 22.49 -3.77
C LYS A 563 11.51 21.86 -3.68
N GLU A 564 12.27 22.18 -2.64
CA GLU A 564 13.60 21.61 -2.40
C GLU A 564 13.53 20.09 -2.17
N ILE A 565 12.55 19.62 -1.40
CA ILE A 565 12.36 18.18 -1.11
C ILE A 565 11.88 17.43 -2.35
N ARG A 566 10.95 17.97 -3.15
CA ARG A 566 10.46 17.32 -4.38
C ARG A 566 11.54 17.22 -5.45
N GLU A 567 12.35 18.26 -5.63
CA GLU A 567 13.52 18.22 -6.51
C GLU A 567 14.54 17.18 -6.06
N LYS A 568 14.58 16.89 -4.75
CA LYS A 568 15.46 15.90 -4.15
C LYS A 568 14.92 14.48 -4.26
N VAL A 569 13.65 14.22 -3.97
CA VAL A 569 12.97 12.92 -4.23
C VAL A 569 13.07 12.55 -5.71
N GLN A 570 12.99 13.54 -6.62
CA GLN A 570 13.19 13.32 -8.05
C GLN A 570 14.64 12.98 -8.44
N LYS A 571 15.64 13.35 -7.64
CA LYS A 571 17.07 13.10 -7.91
C LYS A 571 17.62 11.88 -7.16
N GLU A 572 17.09 11.58 -5.99
CA GLU A 572 17.62 10.61 -5.03
C GLU A 572 16.66 9.44 -4.79
N GLY A 573 15.52 9.38 -5.50
CA GLY A 573 14.47 8.38 -5.27
C GLY A 573 13.73 8.55 -3.93
N PRO A 574 12.65 7.79 -3.69
CA PRO A 574 11.96 7.75 -2.40
C PRO A 574 12.80 6.97 -1.36
N THR A 575 13.16 7.62 -0.26
CA THR A 575 13.82 7.04 0.92
C THR A 575 13.00 7.38 2.17
N LEU A 576 13.11 6.62 3.27
CA LEU A 576 12.40 6.95 4.52
C LEU A 576 12.66 8.40 4.99
N ASN A 577 13.85 8.94 4.70
CA ASN A 577 14.23 10.31 5.06
C ASN A 577 13.58 11.39 4.15
N ASN A 578 13.17 11.05 2.92
CA ASN A 578 12.61 12.01 1.95
C ASN A 578 11.15 11.70 1.52
N MET A 579 10.59 10.53 1.88
CA MET A 579 9.21 10.12 1.58
C MET A 579 8.17 10.81 2.46
N PHE A 580 8.50 11.07 3.73
CA PHE A 580 7.55 11.62 4.71
C PHE A 580 7.60 13.14 4.86
N THR A 581 8.55 13.83 4.21
CA THR A 581 8.90 15.22 4.53
C THR A 581 8.02 16.30 3.86
N VAL A 582 6.97 15.90 3.12
CA VAL A 582 5.98 16.83 2.54
C VAL A 582 4.63 16.72 3.26
N TYR A 583 4.67 16.70 4.59
CA TYR A 583 3.46 16.65 5.42
C TYR A 583 3.39 17.87 6.33
N THR A 584 2.20 18.48 6.41
CA THR A 584 1.92 19.51 7.43
C THR A 584 0.62 19.19 8.14
N HIS A 585 0.66 19.16 9.47
CA HIS A 585 -0.52 18.99 10.31
C HIS A 585 -1.37 20.28 10.40
N LEU A 586 -0.96 21.36 9.73
CA LEU A 586 -1.64 22.66 9.77
C LEU A 586 -2.68 22.84 8.66
N ASN A 587 -2.78 21.91 7.70
CA ASN A 587 -3.70 22.03 6.57
C ASN A 587 -5.17 22.14 7.01
N GLU A 588 -5.58 21.40 8.04
CA GLU A 588 -6.94 21.46 8.56
C GLU A 588 -7.26 22.85 9.17
N ALA A 589 -6.27 23.50 9.80
CA ALA A 589 -6.43 24.86 10.29
C ALA A 589 -6.74 25.84 9.16
N LEU A 590 -6.06 25.72 8.01
CA LEU A 590 -6.37 26.54 6.83
C LEU A 590 -7.77 26.24 6.30
N GLN A 591 -8.16 24.97 6.23
CA GLN A 591 -9.48 24.54 5.75
C GLN A 591 -10.61 25.14 6.58
N GLU A 592 -10.58 24.93 7.89
CA GLU A 592 -11.61 25.44 8.81
C GLU A 592 -11.59 26.96 8.88
N ARG A 593 -10.40 27.57 8.88
CA ARG A 593 -10.30 29.03 8.98
C ARG A 593 -10.87 29.76 7.76
N ILE A 594 -10.74 29.20 6.56
CA ILE A 594 -11.32 29.75 5.33
C ILE A 594 -12.86 29.76 5.41
N LEU A 595 -13.47 28.75 6.05
CA LEU A 595 -14.92 28.58 6.11
C LEU A 595 -15.64 29.56 7.04
N ILE A 596 -14.91 30.38 7.83
CA ILE A 596 -15.48 31.44 8.68
C ILE A 596 -16.05 32.60 7.84
N MET A 597 -15.51 32.84 6.64
CA MET A 597 -15.99 33.86 5.68
C MET A 597 -15.87 35.33 6.16
N ASP A 598 -14.88 35.63 6.98
CA ASP A 598 -14.53 36.99 7.43
C ASP A 598 -13.34 37.60 6.65
N GLU A 599 -12.87 38.80 7.05
CA GLU A 599 -11.77 39.50 6.38
C GLU A 599 -10.47 38.68 6.34
N VAL A 600 -10.16 37.97 7.43
CA VAL A 600 -8.97 37.10 7.49
C VAL A 600 -9.11 35.93 6.53
N SER A 601 -10.32 35.36 6.38
CA SER A 601 -10.61 34.31 5.39
C SER A 601 -10.29 34.80 3.97
N ILE A 602 -10.69 36.04 3.63
CA ILE A 602 -10.38 36.66 2.34
C ILE A 602 -8.87 36.80 2.13
N GLN A 603 -8.13 37.25 3.16
CA GLN A 603 -6.67 37.39 3.08
C GLN A 603 -5.96 36.04 2.90
N LEU A 604 -6.41 34.99 3.60
CA LEU A 604 -5.90 33.62 3.44
C LEU A 604 -6.17 33.08 2.03
N ILE A 605 -7.36 33.31 1.48
CA ILE A 605 -7.72 32.95 0.10
C ILE A 605 -6.81 33.68 -0.90
N GLN A 606 -6.62 34.99 -0.73
CA GLN A 606 -5.72 35.77 -1.57
C GLN A 606 -4.30 35.22 -1.54
N LYS A 607 -3.79 34.88 -0.34
CA LYS A 607 -2.47 34.26 -0.18
C LYS A 607 -2.41 32.89 -0.85
N LEU A 608 -3.40 32.02 -0.63
CA LEU A 608 -3.50 30.70 -1.26
C LEU A 608 -3.42 30.80 -2.79
N PHE A 609 -4.15 31.75 -3.38
CA PHE A 609 -4.19 31.97 -4.82
C PHE A 609 -2.90 32.56 -5.41
N THR A 610 -1.98 33.08 -4.60
CA THR A 610 -0.62 33.38 -5.07
C THR A 610 0.14 32.12 -5.52
N TYR A 611 -0.26 30.95 -5.03
CA TYR A 611 0.28 29.63 -5.38
C TYR A 611 -0.57 28.88 -6.43
N LYS A 612 -1.20 29.61 -7.35
CA LYS A 612 -2.10 29.09 -8.40
C LYS A 612 -1.60 27.86 -9.19
N ASP A 613 -0.30 27.70 -9.38
CA ASP A 613 0.29 26.58 -10.13
C ASP A 613 0.57 25.35 -9.24
N HIS A 614 0.25 25.45 -7.95
CA HIS A 614 0.63 24.53 -6.88
C HIS A 614 -0.50 24.29 -5.85
N LEU A 615 -1.76 24.59 -6.22
CA LEU A 615 -2.91 24.49 -5.31
C LEU A 615 -3.14 23.07 -4.74
N GLY A 616 -2.67 22.04 -5.44
CA GLY A 616 -2.78 20.64 -5.00
C GLY A 616 -2.07 20.34 -3.67
N TYR A 617 -1.07 21.16 -3.27
CA TYR A 617 -0.36 20.98 -2.00
C TYR A 617 -1.18 21.34 -0.77
N PHE A 618 -2.29 22.07 -0.93
CA PHE A 618 -3.13 22.52 0.18
C PHE A 618 -4.36 21.62 0.38
N GLY A 619 -4.33 20.40 -0.15
CA GLY A 619 -5.44 19.45 -0.05
C GLY A 619 -6.74 20.03 -0.61
N ILE A 620 -7.81 20.00 0.19
CA ILE A 620 -9.15 20.50 -0.19
C ILE A 620 -9.36 22.01 0.10
N SER A 621 -8.36 22.70 0.66
CA SER A 621 -8.45 24.13 1.00
C SER A 621 -8.78 25.00 -0.22
N ALA A 622 -8.29 24.61 -1.40
CA ALA A 622 -8.62 25.30 -2.65
C ALA A 622 -10.11 25.22 -2.98
N GLY A 623 -10.75 24.06 -2.81
CA GLY A 623 -12.19 23.87 -2.97
C GLY A 623 -12.99 24.73 -2.00
N ASN A 624 -12.60 24.77 -0.72
CA ASN A 624 -13.22 25.65 0.28
C ASN A 624 -13.09 27.12 -0.14
N ALA A 625 -11.91 27.55 -0.58
CA ALA A 625 -11.67 28.91 -1.07
C ALA A 625 -12.57 29.28 -2.26
N PHE A 626 -12.73 28.39 -3.24
CA PHE A 626 -13.64 28.61 -4.38
C PHE A 626 -15.09 28.75 -3.93
N SER A 627 -15.55 27.87 -3.03
CA SER A 627 -16.90 27.96 -2.46
C SER A 627 -17.15 29.28 -1.73
N VAL A 628 -16.17 29.76 -0.95
CA VAL A 628 -16.25 31.05 -0.23
C VAL A 628 -16.23 32.23 -1.20
N CYS A 629 -15.38 32.21 -2.23
CA CYS A 629 -15.36 33.24 -3.27
C CYS A 629 -16.72 33.37 -3.96
N ALA A 630 -17.35 32.25 -4.28
CA ALA A 630 -18.68 32.23 -4.86
C ALA A 630 -19.77 32.67 -3.87
N HIS A 631 -19.62 32.38 -2.58
CA HIS A 631 -20.55 32.83 -1.54
C HIS A 631 -20.51 34.36 -1.37
N LEU A 632 -19.30 34.93 -1.30
CA LEU A 632 -19.04 36.35 -1.07
C LEU A 632 -19.00 37.21 -2.36
N ASP A 633 -19.16 36.61 -3.54
CA ASP A 633 -19.10 37.26 -4.87
C ASP A 633 -17.76 37.99 -5.15
N LEU A 634 -16.63 37.35 -4.83
CA LEU A 634 -15.27 37.89 -5.03
C LEU A 634 -14.82 37.82 -6.50
N LYS A 635 -15.26 38.78 -7.31
CA LYS A 635 -15.12 38.79 -8.78
C LYS A 635 -13.67 38.76 -9.29
N GLU A 636 -12.73 39.26 -8.51
CA GLU A 636 -11.30 39.27 -8.85
C GLU A 636 -10.71 37.87 -9.06
N HIS A 637 -11.35 36.82 -8.55
CA HIS A 637 -10.86 35.44 -8.61
C HIS A 637 -11.52 34.57 -9.70
N ILE A 638 -12.51 35.09 -10.44
CA ILE A 638 -13.25 34.32 -11.46
C ILE A 638 -12.32 33.64 -12.47
N GLU A 639 -11.35 34.38 -13.03
CA GLU A 639 -10.46 33.83 -14.06
C GLU A 639 -9.51 32.75 -13.51
N LEU A 640 -9.14 32.81 -12.23
CA LEU A 640 -8.37 31.75 -11.60
C LEU A 640 -9.22 30.48 -11.42
N ILE A 641 -10.45 30.63 -10.93
CA ILE A 641 -11.40 29.52 -10.76
C ILE A 641 -11.66 28.84 -12.11
N ALA A 642 -11.96 29.63 -13.14
CA ALA A 642 -12.17 29.13 -14.50
C ALA A 642 -10.92 28.39 -15.04
N ARG A 643 -9.71 28.91 -14.77
CA ARG A 643 -8.47 28.27 -15.18
C ARG A 643 -8.25 26.91 -14.54
N VAL A 644 -8.61 26.72 -13.27
CA VAL A 644 -8.52 25.42 -12.59
C VAL A 644 -9.40 24.39 -13.29
N VAL A 645 -10.63 24.75 -13.62
CA VAL A 645 -11.58 23.89 -14.38
C VAL A 645 -11.07 23.62 -15.81
N ARG A 646 -10.51 24.62 -16.51
CA ARG A 646 -9.91 24.41 -17.84
C ARG A 646 -8.70 23.48 -17.80
N ASN A 647 -7.85 23.62 -16.79
CA ASN A 647 -6.66 22.80 -16.62
C ASN A 647 -7.02 21.36 -16.24
N SER A 648 -8.11 21.13 -15.49
CA SER A 648 -8.54 19.78 -15.15
C SER A 648 -8.95 18.96 -16.37
N PHE A 649 -9.46 19.60 -17.42
CA PHE A 649 -9.75 18.93 -18.69
C PHE A 649 -8.50 18.38 -19.41
N GLN A 650 -7.29 18.84 -19.04
CA GLN A 650 -6.03 18.37 -19.61
C GLN A 650 -5.41 17.19 -18.83
N ILE A 651 -6.02 16.74 -17.73
CA ILE A 651 -5.50 15.64 -16.92
C ILE A 651 -5.58 14.32 -17.71
N LYS A 652 -4.49 13.54 -17.68
CA LYS A 652 -4.35 12.23 -18.33
C LYS A 652 -3.88 11.19 -17.33
N GLY A 653 -4.25 9.93 -17.57
CA GLY A 653 -3.87 8.77 -16.75
C GLY A 653 -2.63 8.05 -17.30
N GLY A 654 -2.05 7.19 -16.48
CA GLY A 654 -1.04 6.22 -16.95
C GLY A 654 -1.69 5.11 -17.80
N ASP A 655 -2.93 4.73 -17.46
CA ASP A 655 -3.68 3.65 -18.07
C ASP A 655 -5.19 3.93 -18.11
N ARG A 656 -5.99 2.95 -18.56
CA ARG A 656 -7.47 3.07 -18.62
C ARG A 656 -8.13 3.09 -17.24
N ASN A 657 -7.47 2.53 -16.22
CA ASN A 657 -7.99 2.39 -14.85
C ASN A 657 -7.63 3.58 -13.97
N SER A 658 -6.83 4.52 -14.47
CA SER A 658 -6.47 5.74 -13.78
C SER A 658 -7.72 6.54 -13.39
N TYR A 659 -7.72 7.08 -12.18
CA TYR A 659 -8.81 7.86 -11.57
C TYR A 659 -8.27 9.12 -10.89
N LEU A 660 -9.16 10.07 -10.58
CA LEU A 660 -8.80 11.27 -9.82
C LEU A 660 -8.82 11.00 -8.31
N GLU A 661 -7.87 11.60 -7.61
CA GLU A 661 -7.84 11.56 -6.14
C GLU A 661 -8.98 12.41 -5.54
N LEU A 662 -9.41 12.10 -4.32
CA LEU A 662 -10.48 12.82 -3.60
C LEU A 662 -10.26 14.34 -3.59
N ARG A 663 -9.03 14.79 -3.30
CA ARG A 663 -8.69 16.22 -3.27
C ARG A 663 -8.93 16.93 -4.60
N GLN A 664 -8.66 16.25 -5.72
CA GLN A 664 -8.91 16.78 -7.06
C GLN A 664 -10.41 16.86 -7.32
N ILE A 665 -11.15 15.80 -7.00
CA ILE A 665 -12.61 15.74 -7.17
C ILE A 665 -13.30 16.87 -6.40
N ILE A 666 -12.96 17.08 -5.13
CA ILE A 666 -13.52 18.16 -4.30
C ILE A 666 -13.18 19.53 -4.88
N ASN A 667 -11.91 19.79 -5.17
CA ASN A 667 -11.45 21.08 -5.67
C ASN A 667 -12.07 21.43 -7.03
N ILE A 668 -12.13 20.49 -7.97
CA ILE A 668 -12.72 20.70 -9.30
C ILE A 668 -14.24 20.88 -9.19
N SER A 669 -14.91 20.11 -8.33
CA SER A 669 -16.35 20.24 -8.10
C SER A 669 -16.73 21.62 -7.53
N GLU A 670 -16.01 22.08 -6.49
CA GLU A 670 -16.28 23.42 -5.92
C GLU A 670 -15.85 24.54 -6.88
N ALA A 671 -14.77 24.39 -7.64
CA ALA A 671 -14.40 25.34 -8.68
C ALA A 671 -15.49 25.44 -9.76
N THR A 672 -16.03 24.31 -10.18
CA THR A 672 -17.11 24.22 -11.17
C THR A 672 -18.38 24.91 -10.68
N LEU A 673 -18.83 24.60 -9.45
CA LEU A 673 -20.00 25.23 -8.83
C LEU A 673 -19.80 26.73 -8.63
N ALA A 674 -18.60 27.14 -8.23
CA ALA A 674 -18.25 28.55 -8.06
C ALA A 674 -18.29 29.31 -9.39
N TRP A 675 -17.67 28.76 -10.44
CA TRP A 675 -17.64 29.39 -11.75
C TRP A 675 -19.03 29.48 -12.37
N ALA A 676 -19.83 28.41 -12.28
CA ALA A 676 -21.23 28.40 -12.70
C ALA A 676 -22.07 29.48 -12.00
N LYS A 677 -21.82 29.75 -10.71
CA LYS A 677 -22.52 30.82 -9.98
C LYS A 677 -22.04 32.23 -10.40
N MET A 678 -20.74 32.41 -10.57
CA MET A 678 -20.12 33.74 -10.72
C MET A 678 -20.08 34.23 -12.18
N GLU A 679 -19.95 33.32 -13.16
CA GLU A 679 -19.92 33.65 -14.59
C GLU A 679 -20.77 32.65 -15.43
N PRO A 680 -22.12 32.66 -15.26
CA PRO A 680 -23.01 31.60 -15.73
C PRO A 680 -22.92 31.28 -17.23
N GLU A 681 -22.95 32.30 -18.09
CA GLU A 681 -23.02 32.12 -19.55
C GLU A 681 -21.75 31.44 -20.10
N LYS A 682 -20.58 31.87 -19.63
CA LYS A 682 -19.30 31.34 -20.07
C LYS A 682 -19.06 29.93 -19.50
N ALA A 683 -19.35 29.74 -18.22
CA ALA A 683 -19.28 28.44 -17.57
C ALA A 683 -20.20 27.42 -18.27
N LYS A 684 -21.44 27.80 -18.60
CA LYS A 684 -22.37 26.94 -19.33
C LYS A 684 -21.78 26.41 -20.64
N GLN A 685 -21.23 27.31 -21.46
CA GLN A 685 -20.68 26.95 -22.76
C GLN A 685 -19.47 26.02 -22.63
N GLU A 686 -18.48 26.40 -21.82
CA GLU A 686 -17.22 25.65 -21.70
C GLU A 686 -17.40 24.33 -20.94
N LEU A 687 -18.18 24.30 -19.84
CA LEU A 687 -18.45 23.07 -19.10
C LEU A 687 -19.17 22.03 -19.95
N ASN A 688 -20.14 22.45 -20.77
CA ASN A 688 -20.83 21.54 -21.69
C ASN A 688 -19.86 21.02 -22.76
N GLU A 689 -19.00 21.87 -23.31
CA GLU A 689 -17.95 21.46 -24.25
C GLU A 689 -17.03 20.40 -23.63
N PHE A 690 -16.55 20.61 -22.40
CA PHE A 690 -15.70 19.64 -21.70
C PHE A 690 -16.45 18.34 -21.37
N PHE A 691 -17.70 18.45 -20.90
CA PHE A 691 -18.53 17.29 -20.55
C PHE A 691 -18.75 16.37 -21.74
N VAL A 692 -19.04 16.93 -22.92
CA VAL A 692 -19.25 16.16 -24.17
C VAL A 692 -17.94 15.58 -24.70
N LYS A 693 -16.85 16.36 -24.73
CA LYS A 693 -15.55 15.89 -25.26
C LYS A 693 -14.92 14.75 -24.46
N LEU A 694 -15.27 14.62 -23.18
CA LEU A 694 -14.74 13.56 -22.31
C LEU A 694 -15.38 12.19 -22.57
N GLU A 695 -16.49 12.10 -23.30
CA GLU A 695 -17.18 10.84 -23.57
C GLU A 695 -16.30 9.83 -24.32
N ASP A 696 -15.48 10.32 -25.26
CA ASP A 696 -14.56 9.51 -26.08
C ASP A 696 -13.12 9.50 -25.55
N SER A 697 -12.92 9.77 -24.25
CA SER A 697 -11.58 9.81 -23.65
C SER A 697 -10.88 8.44 -23.71
N HIS A 698 -9.55 8.47 -23.92
CA HIS A 698 -8.71 7.28 -23.81
C HIS A 698 -8.53 6.81 -22.35
N TYR A 699 -8.83 7.69 -21.39
CA TYR A 699 -8.74 7.47 -19.94
C TYR A 699 -10.16 7.54 -19.35
N PRO A 700 -10.96 6.46 -19.43
CA PRO A 700 -12.36 6.51 -19.04
C PRO A 700 -12.57 6.77 -17.55
N GLY A 701 -11.70 6.28 -16.66
CA GLY A 701 -11.79 6.54 -15.21
C GLY A 701 -11.66 8.02 -14.84
N ILE A 702 -10.61 8.70 -15.32
CA ILE A 702 -10.47 10.16 -15.18
C ILE A 702 -11.63 10.91 -15.85
N ALA A 703 -12.08 10.45 -17.01
CA ALA A 703 -13.13 11.13 -17.76
C ALA A 703 -14.47 11.16 -17.00
N ILE A 704 -14.87 10.04 -16.42
CA ILE A 704 -16.12 9.98 -15.63
C ILE A 704 -16.01 10.79 -14.34
N ASP A 705 -14.84 10.83 -13.68
CA ASP A 705 -14.60 11.70 -12.51
C ASP A 705 -14.75 13.19 -12.88
N LEU A 706 -14.12 13.61 -13.97
CA LEU A 706 -14.22 15.00 -14.45
C LEU A 706 -15.65 15.34 -14.88
N ARG A 707 -16.34 14.45 -15.58
CA ARG A 707 -17.77 14.64 -15.94
C ARG A 707 -18.64 14.77 -14.70
N ALA A 708 -18.40 13.98 -13.65
CA ALA A 708 -19.11 14.10 -12.37
C ALA A 708 -18.84 15.43 -11.66
N CYS A 709 -17.62 15.98 -11.78
CA CYS A 709 -17.34 17.33 -11.27
C CYS A 709 -18.08 18.41 -12.09
N TYR A 710 -18.03 18.32 -13.43
CA TYR A 710 -18.63 19.32 -14.33
C TYR A 710 -20.16 19.33 -14.29
N VAL A 711 -20.79 18.16 -14.18
CA VAL A 711 -22.25 18.05 -14.16
C VAL A 711 -22.87 18.79 -12.97
N ALA A 712 -22.16 18.94 -11.85
CA ALA A 712 -22.64 19.70 -10.71
C ALA A 712 -22.87 21.19 -11.04
N GLY A 713 -21.98 21.81 -11.82
CA GLY A 713 -22.16 23.18 -12.31
C GLY A 713 -23.19 23.27 -13.43
N LEU A 714 -23.21 22.30 -14.34
CA LEU A 714 -24.22 22.26 -15.41
C LEU A 714 -25.64 22.12 -14.85
N LEU A 715 -25.84 21.29 -13.83
CA LEU A 715 -27.13 21.17 -13.12
C LEU A 715 -27.49 22.40 -12.29
N LEU A 716 -26.51 23.22 -11.89
CA LEU A 716 -26.78 24.52 -11.27
C LEU A 716 -27.34 25.51 -12.30
N LEU A 717 -26.86 25.43 -13.55
CA LEU A 717 -27.22 26.32 -14.66
C LEU A 717 -28.49 25.86 -15.41
N GLU A 718 -28.67 24.54 -15.52
CA GLU A 718 -29.74 23.86 -16.26
C GLU A 718 -30.32 22.70 -15.42
N PRO A 719 -31.08 23.01 -14.35
CA PRO A 719 -31.53 22.02 -13.37
C PRO A 719 -32.49 20.96 -13.94
N ASP A 720 -33.18 21.28 -15.04
CA ASP A 720 -34.18 20.40 -15.67
C ASP A 720 -33.63 19.63 -16.89
N ASN A 721 -32.31 19.71 -17.16
CA ASN A 721 -31.71 19.00 -18.29
C ASN A 721 -31.68 17.48 -18.02
N ASN A 722 -32.42 16.71 -18.81
CA ASN A 722 -32.57 15.28 -18.63
C ASN A 722 -31.26 14.50 -18.79
N ASP A 723 -30.34 14.93 -19.65
CA ASP A 723 -29.08 14.24 -19.88
C ASP A 723 -28.17 14.36 -18.65
N TYR A 724 -28.12 15.56 -18.07
CA TYR A 724 -27.36 15.84 -16.84
C TYR A 724 -27.98 15.14 -15.64
N LEU A 725 -29.32 15.15 -15.52
CA LEU A 725 -30.03 14.46 -14.44
C LEU A 725 -29.84 12.94 -14.52
N SER A 726 -29.88 12.36 -15.71
CA SER A 726 -29.67 10.93 -15.92
C SER A 726 -28.23 10.52 -15.62
N PHE A 727 -27.26 11.35 -16.01
CA PHE A 727 -25.86 11.13 -15.63
C PHE A 727 -25.66 11.25 -14.12
N ALA A 728 -26.29 12.22 -13.46
CA ALA A 728 -26.21 12.35 -12.01
C ALA A 728 -26.84 11.16 -11.27
N GLU A 729 -27.96 10.64 -11.75
CA GLU A 729 -28.58 9.41 -11.24
C GLU A 729 -27.63 8.20 -11.36
N ARG A 730 -26.94 8.08 -12.50
CA ARG A 730 -25.92 7.05 -12.73
C ARG A 730 -24.77 7.14 -11.74
N ILE A 731 -24.24 8.34 -11.51
CA ILE A 731 -23.13 8.56 -10.57
C ILE A 731 -23.57 8.29 -9.12
N LEU A 732 -24.71 8.82 -8.69
CA LEU A 732 -25.24 8.62 -7.33
C LEU A 732 -25.72 7.20 -7.07
N GLY A 733 -26.20 6.50 -8.10
CA GLY A 733 -26.67 5.13 -8.03
C GLY A 733 -25.53 4.11 -8.00
N ASN A 734 -24.29 4.50 -8.30
CA ASN A 734 -23.14 3.63 -8.14
C ASN A 734 -22.90 3.37 -6.64
N LYS A 735 -23.03 2.10 -6.23
CA LYS A 735 -22.84 1.63 -4.86
C LYS A 735 -21.46 1.00 -4.64
N GLY A 736 -20.44 1.53 -5.28
CA GLY A 736 -19.04 1.23 -4.97
C GLY A 736 -18.41 2.40 -4.22
N ASP A 737 -17.13 2.27 -3.85
CA ASP A 737 -16.40 3.25 -3.05
C ASP A 737 -15.94 4.49 -3.86
N GLN A 738 -16.76 4.91 -4.84
CA GLN A 738 -16.43 5.98 -5.76
C GLN A 738 -16.78 7.35 -5.15
N VAL A 739 -15.75 8.15 -4.85
CA VAL A 739 -15.91 9.46 -4.21
C VAL A 739 -16.35 10.59 -5.16
N ARG A 740 -16.49 10.31 -6.46
CA ARG A 740 -16.94 11.27 -7.50
C ARG A 740 -18.37 11.81 -7.30
N VAL A 741 -19.13 11.22 -6.37
CA VAL A 741 -20.48 11.66 -6.00
C VAL A 741 -20.50 13.03 -5.30
N TYR A 742 -19.36 13.47 -4.75
CA TYR A 742 -19.25 14.68 -3.93
C TYR A 742 -19.92 15.92 -4.54
N GLY A 743 -19.56 16.28 -5.78
CA GLY A 743 -20.05 17.50 -6.43
C GLY A 743 -21.57 17.50 -6.63
N ILE A 744 -22.15 16.33 -6.89
CA ILE A 744 -23.58 16.15 -7.11
C ILE A 744 -24.35 16.24 -5.78
N ILE A 745 -23.86 15.59 -4.71
CA ILE A 745 -24.43 15.73 -3.36
C ILE A 745 -24.37 17.20 -2.91
N ARG A 746 -23.27 17.88 -3.21
CA ARG A 746 -23.11 19.32 -2.93
C ARG A 746 -24.15 20.17 -3.66
N TRP A 747 -24.40 19.88 -4.94
CA TRP A 747 -25.47 20.52 -5.71
C TRP A 747 -26.86 20.22 -5.13
N ILE A 748 -27.18 18.96 -4.80
CA ILE A 748 -28.43 18.55 -4.16
C ILE A 748 -28.69 19.39 -2.91
N ARG A 749 -27.68 19.54 -2.05
CA ARG A 749 -27.77 20.35 -0.83
C ARG A 749 -28.00 21.82 -1.13
N LYS A 750 -27.21 22.41 -2.05
CA LYS A 750 -27.31 23.84 -2.41
C LYS A 750 -28.68 24.18 -3.03
N GLN A 751 -29.26 23.28 -3.83
CA GLN A 751 -30.53 23.50 -4.56
C GLN A 751 -31.76 22.80 -3.95
N LYS A 752 -31.59 22.05 -2.85
CA LYS A 752 -32.65 21.29 -2.16
C LYS A 752 -33.41 20.31 -3.07
N VAL A 753 -32.66 19.57 -3.88
CA VAL A 753 -33.22 18.66 -4.91
C VAL A 753 -33.77 17.38 -4.29
N GLN A 754 -35.09 17.22 -4.29
CA GLN A 754 -35.75 16.07 -3.65
C GLN A 754 -35.63 14.76 -4.43
N ARG A 755 -35.47 14.81 -5.76
CA ARG A 755 -35.46 13.63 -6.65
C ARG A 755 -34.45 12.57 -6.23
N PHE A 756 -33.30 12.98 -5.69
CA PHE A 756 -32.19 12.08 -5.37
C PHE A 756 -32.07 11.76 -3.88
N LYS A 757 -33.08 12.11 -3.06
CA LYS A 757 -33.05 11.91 -1.61
C LYS A 757 -32.67 10.48 -1.22
N ASP A 758 -33.28 9.48 -1.85
CA ASP A 758 -33.09 8.08 -1.46
C ASP A 758 -31.70 7.55 -1.80
N HIS A 759 -31.00 8.15 -2.78
CA HIS A 759 -29.60 7.82 -3.06
C HIS A 759 -28.66 8.24 -1.93
N LEU A 760 -28.98 9.33 -1.22
CA LEU A 760 -28.15 9.79 -0.09
C LEU A 760 -28.07 8.75 1.03
N TRP A 761 -29.12 7.94 1.21
CA TRP A 761 -29.17 6.94 2.27
C TRP A 761 -28.02 5.93 2.16
N TYR A 762 -27.71 5.47 0.96
CA TYR A 762 -26.55 4.59 0.75
C TYR A 762 -25.24 5.31 1.10
N HIS A 763 -25.08 6.56 0.64
CA HIS A 763 -23.84 7.32 0.84
C HIS A 763 -23.58 7.70 2.30
N ILE A 764 -24.60 7.64 3.16
CA ILE A 764 -24.49 7.83 4.61
C ILE A 764 -23.94 6.59 5.32
N TYR A 765 -24.13 5.38 4.78
CA TYR A 765 -23.85 4.11 5.48
C TYR A 765 -22.96 3.13 4.69
N ALA A 766 -22.31 3.57 3.60
CA ALA A 766 -21.55 2.63 2.76
C ALA A 766 -20.31 2.04 3.44
N ASP A 767 -19.56 2.84 4.22
CA ASP A 767 -18.46 2.35 5.05
C ASP A 767 -18.45 3.02 6.44
N PRO A 768 -18.98 2.36 7.49
CA PRO A 768 -19.07 2.94 8.83
C PRO A 768 -17.75 2.88 9.63
N ASP A 769 -16.70 2.18 9.15
CA ASP A 769 -15.43 2.01 9.88
C ASP A 769 -14.26 1.70 8.91
N PRO A 770 -13.82 2.67 8.09
CA PRO A 770 -12.77 2.47 7.10
C PRO A 770 -11.43 2.16 7.78
N MET A 771 -10.85 1.00 7.49
CA MET A 771 -9.59 0.56 8.14
C MET A 771 -8.33 1.25 7.60
N VAL A 772 -8.37 1.79 6.37
CA VAL A 772 -7.18 2.33 5.68
C VAL A 772 -7.49 3.59 4.85
N ASP A 773 -8.67 3.67 4.21
CA ASP A 773 -9.04 4.80 3.35
C ASP A 773 -10.21 5.63 3.92
N TYR A 774 -9.87 6.75 4.54
CA TYR A 774 -10.84 7.68 5.13
C TYR A 774 -11.53 8.58 4.10
N SER A 775 -11.27 8.43 2.79
CA SER A 775 -11.87 9.28 1.75
C SER A 775 -13.40 9.27 1.80
N TRP A 776 -13.99 8.15 2.24
CA TRP A 776 -15.43 8.02 2.35
C TRP A 776 -16.06 8.91 3.43
N SER A 777 -15.34 9.21 4.51
CA SER A 777 -15.82 10.08 5.59
C SER A 777 -16.27 11.45 5.07
N TYR A 778 -15.57 12.00 4.07
CA TYR A 778 -15.95 13.25 3.42
C TYR A 778 -17.26 13.17 2.66
N ILE A 779 -17.53 12.02 2.02
CA ILE A 779 -18.78 11.76 1.30
C ILE A 779 -19.93 11.59 2.28
N GLU A 780 -19.73 10.80 3.34
CA GLU A 780 -20.72 10.61 4.39
C GLU A 780 -21.12 11.95 5.02
N VAL A 781 -20.15 12.78 5.42
CA VAL A 781 -20.41 14.08 6.03
C VAL A 781 -21.23 14.97 5.10
N GLU A 782 -20.88 15.04 3.82
CA GLU A 782 -21.64 15.86 2.87
C GLU A 782 -23.03 15.27 2.57
N ALA A 783 -23.18 13.94 2.53
CA ALA A 783 -24.45 13.25 2.36
C ALA A 783 -25.39 13.48 3.54
N ARG A 784 -24.89 13.40 4.79
CA ARG A 784 -25.65 13.74 6.00
C ARG A 784 -26.09 15.19 6.00
N ARG A 785 -25.20 16.13 5.66
CA ARG A 785 -25.54 17.55 5.52
C ARG A 785 -26.63 17.78 4.45
N ALA A 786 -26.56 17.08 3.32
CA ALA A 786 -27.61 17.11 2.29
C ALA A 786 -28.93 16.55 2.81
N TRP A 787 -28.90 15.42 3.52
CA TRP A 787 -30.08 14.78 4.11
C TRP A 787 -30.79 15.71 5.11
N ILE A 788 -30.04 16.33 6.04
CA ILE A 788 -30.59 17.29 7.01
C ILE A 788 -31.26 18.46 6.31
N VAL A 789 -30.64 19.00 5.25
CA VAL A 789 -31.21 20.11 4.47
C VAL A 789 -32.51 19.71 3.74
N LEU A 790 -32.62 18.47 3.28
CA LEU A 790 -33.80 17.97 2.55
C LEU A 790 -34.94 17.52 3.46
N THR A 791 -34.64 16.97 4.63
CA THR A 791 -35.61 16.32 5.53
C THR A 791 -35.91 17.12 6.79
N GLY A 792 -34.98 17.96 7.25
CA GLY A 792 -35.05 18.65 8.54
C GLY A 792 -34.69 17.77 9.73
N GLU A 793 -34.28 16.52 9.51
CA GLU A 793 -33.95 15.54 10.54
C GLU A 793 -32.55 14.97 10.32
N ASP A 794 -31.87 14.62 11.42
CA ASP A 794 -30.61 13.90 11.34
C ASP A 794 -30.84 12.45 10.88
N ALA A 795 -30.02 11.98 9.94
CA ALA A 795 -29.99 10.55 9.64
C ALA A 795 -29.49 9.79 10.88
N PRO A 796 -30.08 8.62 11.22
CA PRO A 796 -29.65 7.83 12.37
C PRO A 796 -28.13 7.61 12.42
N GLU A 797 -27.55 7.66 13.61
CA GLU A 797 -26.17 7.22 13.81
C GLU A 797 -26.06 5.71 13.58
N PHE A 798 -24.91 5.27 13.09
CA PHE A 798 -24.66 3.85 12.90
C PHE A 798 -24.53 3.13 14.25
N ASN A 799 -25.31 2.07 14.46
CA ASN A 799 -25.28 1.31 15.69
C ASN A 799 -24.14 0.28 15.70
N THR A 800 -23.09 0.56 16.46
CA THR A 800 -21.89 -0.30 16.55
C THR A 800 -22.07 -1.55 17.42
N SER A 801 -23.15 -1.67 18.19
CA SER A 801 -23.33 -2.75 19.19
C SER A 801 -23.39 -4.16 18.61
N ASP A 802 -23.85 -4.31 17.36
CA ASP A 802 -23.86 -5.56 16.62
C ASP A 802 -23.53 -5.36 15.14
N LYS A 803 -22.52 -4.51 14.84
CA LYS A 803 -22.17 -4.13 13.45
C LYS A 803 -21.94 -5.31 12.51
N TYR A 804 -21.47 -6.43 13.05
CA TYR A 804 -21.16 -7.66 12.30
C TYR A 804 -22.31 -8.69 12.29
N ALA A 805 -23.52 -8.30 12.70
CA ALA A 805 -24.70 -9.18 12.79
C ALA A 805 -24.44 -10.49 13.57
N ASN A 806 -23.57 -10.44 14.57
CA ASN A 806 -23.16 -11.60 15.36
C ASN A 806 -24.33 -12.10 16.21
N SER A 807 -25.15 -11.20 16.74
CA SER A 807 -26.30 -11.59 17.57
C SER A 807 -27.41 -12.25 16.73
N LEU A 808 -27.55 -11.86 15.46
CA LEU A 808 -28.57 -12.39 14.54
C LEU A 808 -28.32 -13.86 14.16
N SER A 809 -27.06 -14.32 14.19
CA SER A 809 -26.72 -15.73 13.94
C SER A 809 -27.33 -16.70 14.96
N LYS A 810 -27.78 -16.20 16.12
CA LYS A 810 -28.48 -16.99 17.14
C LYS A 810 -29.98 -17.14 16.85
N ASN A 811 -30.52 -16.31 15.96
CA ASN A 811 -31.90 -16.35 15.49
C ASN A 811 -31.99 -15.97 14.01
N ASN A 812 -31.69 -16.94 13.15
CA ASN A 812 -31.59 -16.75 11.70
C ASN A 812 -32.85 -16.14 11.03
N SER A 813 -34.03 -16.22 11.68
CA SER A 813 -35.27 -15.62 11.16
C SER A 813 -35.22 -14.10 10.99
N LEU A 814 -34.29 -13.43 11.67
CA LEU A 814 -34.10 -11.97 11.60
C LEU A 814 -33.09 -11.54 10.51
N LEU A 815 -32.32 -12.48 9.95
CA LEU A 815 -31.30 -12.18 8.94
C LEU A 815 -31.86 -11.52 7.66
N PRO A 816 -33.04 -11.90 7.11
CA PRO A 816 -33.56 -11.25 5.91
C PRO A 816 -33.84 -9.77 6.13
N GLU A 817 -34.52 -9.40 7.23
CA GLU A 817 -34.88 -8.02 7.52
C GLU A 817 -33.64 -7.15 7.77
N ALA A 818 -32.56 -7.72 8.30
CA ALA A 818 -31.30 -7.02 8.51
C ALA A 818 -30.66 -6.46 7.22
N ILE A 819 -30.98 -7.01 6.05
CA ILE A 819 -30.55 -6.48 4.73
C ILE A 819 -31.06 -5.04 4.53
N LEU A 820 -32.21 -4.70 5.13
CA LEU A 820 -32.86 -3.39 5.00
C LEU A 820 -32.39 -2.37 6.03
N HIS A 821 -31.49 -2.74 6.94
CA HIS A 821 -31.07 -1.92 8.08
C HIS A 821 -29.56 -1.60 8.05
N PRO A 822 -29.07 -0.86 7.03
CA PRO A 822 -27.66 -0.48 6.94
C PRO A 822 -27.23 0.45 8.08
N GLU A 823 -28.17 1.09 8.78
CA GLU A 823 -27.89 1.89 9.98
C GLU A 823 -27.54 1.04 11.21
N LYS A 824 -27.73 -0.28 11.15
CA LYS A 824 -27.45 -1.21 12.26
C LYS A 824 -26.41 -2.27 11.92
N TYR A 825 -26.33 -2.71 10.67
CA TYR A 825 -25.55 -3.86 10.28
C TYR A 825 -24.70 -3.55 9.04
N SER A 826 -23.46 -4.02 9.05
CA SER A 826 -22.65 -4.12 7.84
C SER A 826 -23.28 -5.14 6.89
N ILE A 827 -23.65 -4.68 5.69
CA ILE A 827 -24.37 -5.50 4.72
C ILE A 827 -23.59 -6.74 4.27
N GLN A 828 -22.27 -6.61 4.11
CA GLN A 828 -21.35 -7.72 3.86
C GLN A 828 -21.53 -8.83 4.89
N HIS A 829 -21.55 -8.47 6.17
CA HIS A 829 -21.65 -9.43 7.27
C HIS A 829 -23.03 -10.06 7.36
N VAL A 830 -24.11 -9.32 7.05
CA VAL A 830 -25.46 -9.90 6.96
C VAL A 830 -25.49 -11.02 5.92
N PHE A 831 -25.00 -10.77 4.71
CA PHE A 831 -24.95 -11.79 3.67
C PHE A 831 -24.01 -12.94 4.00
N GLN A 832 -22.84 -12.65 4.59
CA GLN A 832 -21.93 -13.68 5.06
C GLN A 832 -22.60 -14.61 6.09
N ARG A 833 -23.36 -14.07 7.05
CA ARG A 833 -24.09 -14.90 8.04
C ARG A 833 -25.21 -15.71 7.40
N ILE A 834 -25.94 -15.18 6.42
CA ILE A 834 -26.93 -15.95 5.64
C ILE A 834 -26.24 -17.13 4.94
N ARG A 835 -25.08 -16.90 4.32
CA ARG A 835 -24.26 -17.93 3.65
C ARG A 835 -23.78 -19.00 4.62
N GLU A 836 -23.10 -18.61 5.70
CA GLU A 836 -22.50 -19.51 6.70
C GLU A 836 -23.55 -20.39 7.39
N THR A 837 -24.71 -19.81 7.72
CA THR A 837 -25.83 -20.55 8.33
C THR A 837 -26.64 -21.34 7.30
N LYS A 838 -26.39 -21.14 5.99
CA LYS A 838 -27.16 -21.70 4.87
C LYS A 838 -28.66 -21.47 5.04
N TYR A 839 -29.05 -20.34 5.62
CA TYR A 839 -30.44 -20.03 5.92
C TYR A 839 -31.22 -19.77 4.63
N LYS A 840 -32.27 -20.56 4.37
CA LYS A 840 -33.12 -20.44 3.18
C LYS A 840 -34.46 -19.83 3.53
N HIS A 841 -34.80 -18.71 2.91
CA HIS A 841 -36.08 -18.03 3.10
C HIS A 841 -36.42 -17.14 1.90
N GLU A 842 -37.70 -17.05 1.53
CA GLU A 842 -38.13 -16.21 0.39
C GLU A 842 -37.77 -14.74 0.59
N ASP A 843 -37.81 -14.25 1.83
CA ASP A 843 -37.43 -12.86 2.13
C ASP A 843 -35.95 -12.55 1.88
N VAL A 844 -35.05 -13.55 1.93
CA VAL A 844 -33.65 -13.33 1.53
C VAL A 844 -33.58 -12.98 0.05
N ILE A 845 -34.37 -13.67 -0.78
CA ILE A 845 -34.48 -13.37 -2.21
C ILE A 845 -35.15 -12.00 -2.40
N ARG A 846 -36.25 -11.76 -1.68
CA ARG A 846 -37.07 -10.54 -1.81
C ARG A 846 -36.30 -9.27 -1.44
N TYR A 847 -35.41 -9.32 -0.45
CA TYR A 847 -34.64 -8.15 -0.02
C TYR A 847 -33.23 -8.14 -0.64
N GLY A 848 -32.55 -9.29 -0.70
CA GLY A 848 -31.21 -9.39 -1.26
C GLY A 848 -31.15 -9.26 -2.78
N GLY A 849 -32.17 -9.74 -3.50
CA GLY A 849 -32.26 -9.64 -4.95
C GLY A 849 -32.23 -8.19 -5.44
N PRO A 850 -33.20 -7.34 -5.04
CA PRO A 850 -33.20 -5.91 -5.40
C PRO A 850 -31.94 -5.17 -4.95
N TRP A 851 -31.40 -5.51 -3.77
CA TRP A 851 -30.17 -4.90 -3.29
C TRP A 851 -29.00 -5.18 -4.26
N LEU A 852 -28.85 -6.43 -4.71
CA LEU A 852 -27.79 -6.83 -5.65
C LEU A 852 -27.99 -6.19 -7.03
N VAL A 853 -29.24 -6.12 -7.52
CA VAL A 853 -29.60 -5.44 -8.78
C VAL A 853 -29.11 -3.99 -8.76
N GLU A 854 -29.47 -3.24 -7.72
CA GLU A 854 -29.03 -1.85 -7.58
C GLU A 854 -27.53 -1.72 -7.40
N SER A 855 -26.89 -2.62 -6.64
CA SER A 855 -25.46 -2.58 -6.41
C SER A 855 -24.63 -2.80 -7.67
N LEU A 856 -25.13 -3.60 -8.62
CA LEU A 856 -24.39 -3.93 -9.84
C LEU A 856 -24.77 -3.06 -11.04
N ARG A 857 -25.87 -2.30 -10.97
CA ARG A 857 -26.44 -1.48 -12.06
C ARG A 857 -25.41 -0.60 -12.78
N TYR A 858 -24.47 0.00 -12.04
CA TYR A 858 -23.44 0.93 -12.54
C TYR A 858 -22.00 0.47 -12.25
N SER A 859 -21.79 -0.82 -12.01
CA SER A 859 -20.48 -1.38 -11.65
C SER A 859 -19.40 -1.26 -12.74
N LEU A 860 -19.77 -1.00 -13.99
CA LEU A 860 -18.83 -0.71 -15.08
C LEU A 860 -18.03 0.59 -14.86
N ASP A 861 -18.56 1.49 -14.03
CA ASP A 861 -17.96 2.80 -13.76
C ASP A 861 -16.92 2.78 -12.65
N GLU A 862 -16.59 1.60 -12.12
CA GLU A 862 -15.67 1.44 -11.00
C GLU A 862 -14.25 1.21 -11.51
N TYR A 863 -13.37 2.19 -11.29
CA TYR A 863 -11.98 2.16 -11.73
C TYR A 863 -10.97 2.10 -10.57
N LYS A 864 -11.44 2.39 -9.35
CA LYS A 864 -10.63 2.26 -8.13
C LYS A 864 -10.58 0.79 -7.69
N TYR A 865 -9.40 0.31 -7.34
CA TYR A 865 -9.23 -1.04 -6.77
C TYR A 865 -9.70 -1.04 -5.31
N SER A 866 -10.98 -1.33 -5.06
CA SER A 866 -11.49 -1.55 -3.70
C SER A 866 -12.77 -2.41 -3.66
N GLY A 867 -12.82 -3.33 -2.69
CA GLY A 867 -14.00 -3.54 -1.85
C GLY A 867 -15.24 -4.28 -2.35
N SER A 868 -15.25 -5.09 -3.43
CA SER A 868 -16.48 -5.79 -3.87
C SER A 868 -16.97 -6.96 -2.98
N TYR A 869 -16.51 -7.04 -1.73
CA TYR A 869 -16.76 -8.14 -0.82
C TYR A 869 -18.24 -8.32 -0.48
N ASP A 870 -18.97 -7.22 -0.31
CA ASP A 870 -20.40 -7.22 -0.05
C ASP A 870 -21.22 -7.86 -1.18
N ARG A 871 -20.89 -7.55 -2.44
CA ARG A 871 -21.49 -8.13 -3.65
C ARG A 871 -21.18 -9.60 -3.78
N TRP A 872 -19.93 -10.00 -3.51
CA TRP A 872 -19.55 -11.40 -3.50
C TRP A 872 -20.31 -12.18 -2.43
N GLU A 873 -20.38 -11.69 -1.20
CA GLU A 873 -21.15 -12.34 -0.15
C GLU A 873 -22.66 -12.37 -0.47
N ALA A 874 -23.20 -11.32 -1.10
CA ALA A 874 -24.59 -11.30 -1.56
C ALA A 874 -24.86 -12.37 -2.64
N ILE A 875 -24.02 -12.46 -3.68
CA ILE A 875 -24.14 -13.49 -4.73
C ILE A 875 -24.07 -14.88 -4.12
N LYS A 876 -23.13 -15.13 -3.20
CA LYS A 876 -23.00 -16.43 -2.52
C LYS A 876 -24.21 -16.75 -1.64
N ALA A 877 -24.73 -15.78 -0.88
CA ALA A 877 -25.92 -15.96 -0.05
C ALA A 877 -27.16 -16.26 -0.90
N LEU A 878 -27.32 -15.55 -2.02
CA LEU A 878 -28.40 -15.75 -2.99
C LEU A 878 -28.25 -17.09 -3.73
N PHE A 879 -27.04 -17.53 -4.03
CA PHE A 879 -26.77 -18.84 -4.62
C PHE A 879 -27.39 -19.99 -3.80
N PHE A 880 -27.29 -19.94 -2.47
CA PHE A 880 -27.89 -20.96 -1.60
C PHE A 880 -29.43 -20.94 -1.61
N GLN A 881 -30.08 -19.86 -2.03
CA GLN A 881 -31.54 -19.79 -2.14
C GLN A 881 -32.07 -20.60 -3.33
N GLY A 882 -31.27 -20.75 -4.39
CA GLY A 882 -31.61 -21.54 -5.59
C GLY A 882 -32.35 -20.74 -6.68
N PRO A 883 -32.99 -21.41 -7.66
CA PRO A 883 -33.46 -20.80 -8.92
C PRO A 883 -34.43 -19.63 -8.81
N GLY A 884 -35.04 -19.41 -7.64
CA GLY A 884 -35.88 -18.24 -7.38
C GLY A 884 -35.15 -16.91 -7.54
N VAL A 885 -33.81 -16.89 -7.52
CA VAL A 885 -32.99 -15.68 -7.72
C VAL A 885 -32.78 -15.29 -9.18
N TYR A 886 -33.04 -16.21 -10.13
CA TYR A 886 -32.76 -16.01 -11.55
C TYR A 886 -33.35 -14.72 -12.16
N PRO A 887 -34.59 -14.29 -11.83
CA PRO A 887 -35.14 -13.05 -12.37
C PRO A 887 -34.24 -11.83 -12.11
N TYR A 888 -33.66 -11.72 -10.91
CA TYR A 888 -32.78 -10.61 -10.53
C TYR A 888 -31.43 -10.68 -11.23
N PHE A 889 -30.86 -11.88 -11.37
CA PHE A 889 -29.60 -12.07 -12.12
C PHE A 889 -29.78 -11.70 -13.59
N LEU A 890 -30.90 -12.10 -14.19
CA LEU A 890 -31.21 -11.76 -15.59
C LEU A 890 -31.46 -10.27 -15.80
N GLU A 891 -32.08 -9.60 -14.82
CA GLU A 891 -32.21 -8.14 -14.83
C GLU A 891 -30.85 -7.45 -14.91
N ILE A 892 -29.87 -7.90 -14.12
CA ILE A 892 -28.49 -7.36 -14.13
C ILE A 892 -27.82 -7.53 -15.49
N LEU A 893 -28.04 -8.66 -16.18
CA LEU A 893 -27.46 -8.90 -17.52
C LEU A 893 -27.91 -7.84 -18.55
N GLN A 894 -29.10 -7.27 -18.38
CA GLN A 894 -29.66 -6.27 -19.28
C GLN A 894 -29.12 -4.85 -19.03
N PHE A 895 -28.45 -4.60 -17.89
CA PHE A 895 -27.97 -3.26 -17.61
C PHE A 895 -26.77 -2.89 -18.50
N PRO A 896 -26.80 -1.71 -19.15
CA PRO A 896 -25.70 -1.28 -20.01
C PRO A 896 -24.42 -0.93 -19.23
N TYR A 897 -24.55 -0.58 -17.94
CA TYR A 897 -23.44 -0.17 -17.07
C TYR A 897 -23.13 -1.18 -15.97
N ALA A 898 -23.62 -2.42 -16.07
CA ALA A 898 -23.14 -3.49 -15.20
C ALA A 898 -21.83 -4.06 -15.77
N ALA A 899 -20.82 -4.24 -14.92
CA ALA A 899 -19.51 -4.69 -15.37
C ALA A 899 -19.62 -6.10 -16.01
N PRO A 900 -18.99 -6.32 -17.17
CA PRO A 900 -19.02 -7.60 -17.88
C PRO A 900 -18.55 -8.80 -17.06
N SER A 901 -17.56 -8.62 -16.19
CA SER A 901 -17.09 -9.66 -15.25
C SER A 901 -18.22 -10.16 -14.34
N TRP A 902 -19.01 -9.25 -13.75
CA TRP A 902 -20.18 -9.62 -12.95
C TRP A 902 -21.22 -10.38 -13.78
N LYS A 903 -21.48 -9.96 -15.01
CA LYS A 903 -22.41 -10.67 -15.90
C LYS A 903 -21.94 -12.10 -16.18
N ALA A 904 -20.65 -12.30 -16.42
CA ALA A 904 -20.05 -13.62 -16.63
C ALA A 904 -20.20 -14.51 -15.38
N HIS A 905 -19.86 -13.98 -14.19
CA HIS A 905 -20.01 -14.72 -12.94
C HIS A 905 -21.46 -15.11 -12.66
N LEU A 906 -22.43 -14.19 -12.86
CA LEU A 906 -23.84 -14.52 -12.66
C LEU A 906 -24.31 -15.66 -13.58
N LEU A 907 -23.87 -15.69 -14.84
CA LEU A 907 -24.16 -16.78 -15.78
C LEU A 907 -23.57 -18.12 -15.31
N GLN A 908 -22.32 -18.12 -14.82
CA GLN A 908 -21.67 -19.30 -14.24
C GLN A 908 -22.45 -19.82 -13.03
N PHE A 909 -22.78 -18.94 -12.07
CA PHE A 909 -23.57 -19.28 -10.89
C PHE A 909 -24.93 -19.87 -11.24
N MET A 910 -25.63 -19.28 -12.21
CA MET A 910 -26.91 -19.83 -12.68
C MET A 910 -26.77 -21.25 -13.22
N ARG A 911 -25.70 -21.54 -13.96
CA ARG A 911 -25.45 -22.86 -14.57
C ARG A 911 -25.23 -23.96 -13.52
N VAL A 912 -24.57 -23.65 -12.41
CA VAL A 912 -24.23 -24.63 -11.34
C VAL A 912 -25.26 -24.69 -10.21
N MET A 913 -26.22 -23.77 -10.17
CA MET A 913 -27.26 -23.72 -9.13
C MET A 913 -28.25 -24.90 -9.19
N GLU A 914 -28.44 -25.50 -10.36
CA GLU A 914 -29.27 -26.69 -10.57
C GLU A 914 -28.45 -27.87 -11.12
N PRO A 915 -28.78 -29.14 -10.78
CA PRO A 915 -28.15 -30.30 -11.38
C PRO A 915 -28.34 -30.35 -12.91
N GLU A 916 -27.23 -30.34 -13.66
CA GLU A 916 -27.22 -30.37 -15.12
C GLU A 916 -28.01 -31.54 -15.71
N SER A 917 -27.99 -32.72 -15.07
CA SER A 917 -28.73 -33.91 -15.53
C SER A 917 -30.25 -33.70 -15.64
N LEU A 918 -30.83 -32.79 -14.85
CA LEU A 918 -32.25 -32.46 -14.93
C LEU A 918 -32.59 -31.71 -16.22
N LYS A 919 -31.68 -30.87 -16.73
CA LYS A 919 -31.87 -30.12 -17.97
C LYS A 919 -31.68 -31.02 -19.17
N TRP A 920 -30.65 -31.85 -19.17
CA TRP A 920 -30.45 -32.90 -20.19
C TRP A 920 -31.66 -33.82 -20.31
N LYS A 921 -32.18 -34.35 -19.18
CA LYS A 921 -33.36 -35.22 -19.18
C LYS A 921 -34.57 -34.56 -19.84
N LYS A 922 -34.77 -33.25 -19.63
CA LYS A 922 -35.88 -32.49 -20.23
C LYS A 922 -35.65 -32.27 -21.73
N VAL A 923 -34.48 -31.73 -22.13
CA VAL A 923 -34.18 -31.41 -23.55
C VAL A 923 -34.27 -32.63 -24.46
N LEU A 924 -33.82 -33.81 -23.99
CA LEU A 924 -33.83 -35.03 -24.80
C LEU A 924 -35.25 -35.47 -25.20
N THR A 925 -36.27 -35.09 -24.42
CA THR A 925 -37.68 -35.44 -24.66
C THR A 925 -38.52 -34.30 -25.24
N MET A 926 -37.94 -33.11 -25.44
CA MET A 926 -38.65 -31.95 -25.98
C MET A 926 -38.85 -32.05 -27.49
N GLU A 927 -40.00 -31.57 -27.96
CA GLU A 927 -40.32 -31.43 -29.38
C GLU A 927 -39.67 -30.18 -29.98
N GLY A 928 -39.35 -30.19 -31.28
CA GLY A 928 -38.68 -29.07 -31.95
C GLY A 928 -39.43 -27.73 -31.83
N SER A 929 -40.77 -27.77 -31.84
CA SER A 929 -41.61 -26.57 -31.67
C SER A 929 -41.51 -25.95 -30.26
N GLU A 930 -41.44 -26.77 -29.21
CA GLU A 930 -41.24 -26.33 -27.84
C GLU A 930 -39.84 -25.73 -27.66
N ILE A 931 -38.82 -26.37 -28.23
CA ILE A 931 -37.43 -25.88 -28.19
C ILE A 931 -37.31 -24.53 -28.89
N LYS A 932 -37.92 -24.40 -30.08
CA LYS A 932 -37.94 -23.15 -30.83
C LYS A 932 -38.56 -22.00 -30.01
N GLN A 933 -39.69 -22.25 -29.36
CA GLN A 933 -40.33 -21.25 -28.50
C GLN A 933 -39.42 -20.83 -27.33
N LEU A 934 -38.76 -21.79 -26.67
CA LEU A 934 -37.83 -21.50 -25.56
C LEU A 934 -36.55 -20.78 -26.02
N LEU A 935 -36.09 -20.97 -27.26
CA LEU A 935 -34.95 -20.24 -27.82
C LEU A 935 -35.34 -18.80 -28.18
N GLU A 936 -36.52 -18.59 -28.75
CA GLU A 936 -37.03 -17.26 -29.10
C GLU A 936 -37.30 -16.42 -27.82
N GLN A 937 -37.87 -17.05 -26.79
CA GLN A 937 -38.23 -16.43 -25.51
C GLN A 937 -37.80 -17.32 -24.32
N PRO A 938 -36.51 -17.29 -23.93
CA PRO A 938 -36.01 -18.12 -22.85
C PRO A 938 -36.61 -17.71 -21.51
N THR A 939 -37.26 -18.66 -20.84
CA THR A 939 -37.64 -18.49 -19.43
C THR A 939 -36.39 -18.42 -18.54
N PRO A 940 -36.48 -17.88 -17.31
CA PRO A 940 -35.31 -17.78 -16.42
C PRO A 940 -34.57 -19.11 -16.20
N ASN A 941 -35.32 -20.21 -16.11
CA ASN A 941 -34.78 -21.55 -15.92
C ASN A 941 -34.05 -22.13 -17.14
N TRP A 942 -34.22 -21.55 -18.33
CA TRP A 942 -33.64 -22.04 -19.58
C TRP A 942 -32.57 -21.11 -20.17
N TYR A 943 -32.40 -19.91 -19.60
CA TYR A 943 -31.52 -18.87 -20.15
C TYR A 943 -30.06 -19.31 -20.31
N VAL A 944 -29.47 -19.94 -19.28
CA VAL A 944 -28.09 -20.44 -19.32
C VAL A 944 -27.95 -21.81 -19.98
N TRP A 945 -29.03 -22.36 -20.54
CA TRP A 945 -29.09 -23.68 -21.17
C TRP A 945 -29.48 -23.61 -22.65
N THR A 946 -29.41 -22.42 -23.25
CA THR A 946 -29.75 -22.18 -24.66
C THR A 946 -28.79 -22.89 -25.61
N ASP A 947 -27.56 -23.19 -25.20
CA ASP A 947 -26.63 -24.06 -25.92
C ASP A 947 -27.21 -25.47 -26.11
N LEU A 948 -27.73 -26.09 -25.05
CA LEU A 948 -28.34 -27.42 -25.10
C LEU A 948 -29.59 -27.43 -25.99
N LEU A 949 -30.44 -26.41 -25.87
CA LEU A 949 -31.64 -26.26 -26.69
C LEU A 949 -31.27 -26.09 -28.18
N ALA A 950 -30.29 -25.24 -28.49
CA ALA A 950 -29.84 -24.99 -29.85
C ALA A 950 -29.20 -26.24 -30.49
N ALA A 951 -28.37 -26.98 -29.75
CA ALA A 951 -27.80 -28.23 -30.23
C ALA A 951 -28.88 -29.29 -30.53
N ARG A 952 -29.92 -29.37 -29.68
CA ARG A 952 -31.04 -30.30 -29.92
C ARG A 952 -31.88 -29.87 -31.13
N LEU A 953 -32.18 -28.58 -31.29
CA LEU A 953 -32.92 -28.08 -32.44
C LEU A 953 -32.15 -28.35 -33.74
N TYR A 954 -30.83 -28.15 -33.74
CA TYR A 954 -29.98 -28.47 -34.89
C TYR A 954 -30.04 -29.96 -35.25
N LEU A 955 -30.08 -30.87 -34.27
CA LEU A 955 -30.24 -32.32 -34.55
C LEU A 955 -31.61 -32.68 -35.15
N LEU A 956 -32.66 -31.97 -34.77
CA LEU A 956 -34.02 -32.24 -35.24
C LEU A 956 -34.28 -31.63 -36.63
N ASP A 957 -33.85 -30.38 -36.83
CA ASP A 957 -34.25 -29.55 -37.98
C ASP A 957 -33.09 -29.17 -38.92
N CYS A 958 -31.85 -29.47 -38.54
CA CYS A 958 -30.62 -29.22 -39.30
C CYS A 958 -30.58 -27.78 -39.84
N GLU A 959 -30.37 -27.58 -41.14
CA GLU A 959 -30.30 -26.26 -41.80
C GLU A 959 -31.53 -25.37 -41.53
N SER A 960 -32.72 -25.95 -41.32
CA SER A 960 -33.96 -25.19 -41.08
C SER A 960 -33.97 -24.45 -39.73
N SER A 961 -33.05 -24.80 -38.82
CA SER A 961 -32.90 -24.15 -37.52
C SER A 961 -32.04 -22.89 -37.53
N PHE A 962 -31.36 -22.58 -38.66
CA PHE A 962 -30.33 -21.53 -38.75
C PHE A 962 -30.79 -20.16 -38.23
N ASP A 963 -31.96 -19.69 -38.68
CA ASP A 963 -32.42 -18.33 -38.36
C ASP A 963 -32.70 -18.19 -36.86
N THR A 964 -33.33 -19.22 -36.26
CA THR A 964 -33.63 -19.25 -34.82
C THR A 964 -32.33 -19.26 -33.99
N ILE A 965 -31.39 -20.15 -34.33
CA ILE A 965 -30.12 -20.27 -33.60
C ILE A 965 -29.27 -19.00 -33.77
N SER A 966 -29.24 -18.41 -34.96
CA SER A 966 -28.48 -17.18 -35.22
C SER A 966 -29.00 -15.98 -34.42
N GLN A 967 -30.32 -15.87 -34.23
CA GLN A 967 -30.90 -14.85 -33.36
C GLN A 967 -30.49 -15.01 -31.89
N VAL A 968 -30.44 -16.26 -31.40
CA VAL A 968 -29.99 -16.58 -30.04
C VAL A 968 -28.52 -16.21 -29.85
N ILE A 969 -27.67 -16.55 -30.80
CA ILE A 969 -26.24 -16.21 -30.75
C ILE A 969 -26.06 -14.69 -30.75
N SER A 970 -26.78 -13.97 -31.62
CA SER A 970 -26.72 -12.50 -31.67
C SER A 970 -27.12 -11.86 -30.34
N ARG A 971 -28.24 -12.30 -29.74
CA ARG A 971 -28.70 -11.84 -28.42
C ARG A 971 -27.69 -12.13 -27.31
N ARG A 972 -26.95 -13.25 -27.38
CA ARG A 972 -25.87 -13.56 -26.41
C ARG A 972 -24.66 -12.63 -26.60
N LEU A 973 -24.32 -12.25 -27.82
CA LEU A 973 -23.20 -11.34 -28.08
C LEU A 973 -23.51 -9.91 -27.61
N GLU A 974 -24.76 -9.47 -27.64
CA GLU A 974 -25.21 -8.14 -27.17
C GLU A 974 -24.95 -7.90 -25.67
N ILE A 975 -24.80 -8.94 -24.85
CA ILE A 975 -24.53 -8.80 -23.41
C ILE A 975 -23.03 -8.88 -23.05
N THR A 976 -22.14 -8.97 -24.05
CA THR A 976 -20.67 -8.96 -23.87
C THR A 976 -20.12 -7.53 -23.84
N ASN A 977 -18.90 -7.36 -23.34
CA ASN A 977 -18.21 -6.08 -23.42
C ASN A 977 -17.81 -5.76 -24.87
N HIS A 978 -18.39 -4.72 -25.46
CA HIS A 978 -18.05 -4.28 -26.81
C HIS A 978 -16.83 -3.35 -26.87
N ASP A 979 -16.32 -2.89 -25.71
CA ASP A 979 -15.30 -1.85 -25.65
C ASP A 979 -13.93 -2.32 -25.17
N SER A 980 -13.90 -3.32 -24.30
CA SER A 980 -12.67 -3.91 -23.78
C SER A 980 -12.81 -5.40 -23.52
N TYR A 981 -11.67 -6.05 -23.31
CA TYR A 981 -11.55 -7.46 -23.03
C TYR A 981 -11.32 -7.65 -21.52
N TYR A 982 -11.89 -8.71 -20.94
CA TYR A 982 -11.66 -9.11 -19.56
C TYR A 982 -11.40 -10.62 -19.51
N SER A 983 -10.41 -11.06 -18.72
CA SER A 983 -9.92 -12.45 -18.71
C SER A 983 -10.99 -13.50 -18.39
N SER A 984 -11.98 -13.17 -17.56
CA SER A 984 -13.06 -14.09 -17.17
C SER A 984 -13.92 -14.59 -18.33
N ILE A 985 -13.85 -13.98 -19.51
CA ILE A 985 -14.57 -14.49 -20.69
C ILE A 985 -14.05 -15.84 -21.16
N TYR A 986 -12.78 -16.15 -20.90
CA TYR A 986 -12.21 -17.47 -21.17
C TYR A 986 -12.76 -18.55 -20.22
N GLU A 987 -13.49 -18.17 -19.17
CA GLU A 987 -14.07 -19.09 -18.20
C GLU A 987 -15.59 -19.30 -18.43
N GLU A 988 -16.18 -18.70 -19.48
CA GLU A 988 -17.64 -18.73 -19.71
C GLU A 988 -18.01 -19.64 -20.90
N SER A 989 -18.49 -20.86 -20.59
CA SER A 989 -18.76 -21.89 -21.60
C SER A 989 -19.87 -21.59 -22.61
N LEU A 990 -20.90 -20.81 -22.24
CA LEU A 990 -22.03 -20.47 -23.12
C LEU A 990 -21.58 -19.52 -24.24
N GLY A 991 -20.74 -18.55 -23.90
CA GLY A 991 -20.20 -17.50 -24.77
C GLY A 991 -19.39 -18.07 -25.92
N LEU A 992 -18.75 -19.23 -25.74
CA LEU A 992 -18.03 -19.91 -26.83
C LEU A 992 -18.89 -20.95 -27.56
N ARG A 993 -19.70 -21.75 -26.85
CA ARG A 993 -20.49 -22.84 -27.46
C ARG A 993 -21.52 -22.36 -28.47
N LEU A 994 -22.19 -21.25 -28.16
CA LEU A 994 -23.21 -20.70 -29.03
C LEU A 994 -22.59 -20.23 -30.37
N PRO A 995 -21.54 -19.39 -30.41
CA PRO A 995 -20.84 -19.08 -31.66
C PRO A 995 -20.26 -20.29 -32.40
N LEU A 996 -19.81 -21.34 -31.69
CA LEU A 996 -19.34 -22.59 -32.34
C LEU A 996 -20.44 -23.28 -33.15
N LEU A 997 -21.72 -23.14 -32.79
CA LEU A 997 -22.83 -23.71 -33.57
C LEU A 997 -22.94 -23.10 -34.96
N TRP A 998 -22.53 -21.84 -35.19
CA TRP A 998 -22.53 -21.26 -36.53
C TRP A 998 -21.67 -22.09 -37.49
N ARG A 999 -20.50 -22.58 -37.04
CA ARG A 999 -19.61 -23.42 -37.84
C ARG A 999 -20.29 -24.71 -38.35
N ARG A 1000 -21.31 -25.21 -37.65
CA ARG A 1000 -22.06 -26.41 -38.06
C ARG A 1000 -22.95 -26.18 -39.28
N PHE A 1001 -23.28 -24.93 -39.61
CA PHE A 1001 -24.03 -24.57 -40.83
C PHE A 1001 -23.12 -24.33 -42.05
N GLY A 1002 -21.84 -24.69 -41.96
CA GLY A 1002 -20.86 -24.49 -43.03
C GLY A 1002 -20.73 -23.01 -43.41
N LYS A 1003 -20.65 -22.75 -44.72
CA LYS A 1003 -20.38 -21.41 -45.26
C LYS A 1003 -21.32 -20.33 -44.73
N LYS A 1004 -22.63 -20.62 -44.60
CA LYS A 1004 -23.62 -19.63 -44.14
C LYS A 1004 -23.34 -19.16 -42.70
N GLY A 1005 -22.87 -20.05 -41.85
CA GLY A 1005 -22.47 -19.70 -40.49
C GLY A 1005 -21.10 -19.05 -40.41
N ASP A 1006 -20.14 -19.49 -41.23
CA ASP A 1006 -18.82 -18.84 -41.34
C ASP A 1006 -18.94 -17.37 -41.77
N ASP A 1007 -19.77 -17.10 -42.78
CA ASP A 1007 -20.09 -15.74 -43.24
C ASP A 1007 -20.72 -14.90 -42.09
N SER A 1008 -21.47 -15.54 -41.19
CA SER A 1008 -22.09 -14.88 -40.04
C SER A 1008 -21.07 -14.54 -38.95
N ILE A 1009 -20.13 -15.44 -38.64
CA ILE A 1009 -19.01 -15.18 -37.74
C ILE A 1009 -18.19 -14.03 -38.28
N GLU A 1010 -17.78 -14.08 -39.56
CA GLU A 1010 -16.98 -13.03 -40.18
C GLU A 1010 -17.70 -11.68 -40.17
N SER A 1011 -19.01 -11.65 -40.43
CA SER A 1011 -19.79 -10.41 -40.38
C SER A 1011 -19.85 -9.79 -38.98
N HIS A 1012 -20.00 -10.58 -37.92
CA HIS A 1012 -20.05 -10.06 -36.55
C HIS A 1012 -18.64 -9.66 -36.08
N TRP A 1013 -17.63 -10.44 -36.46
CA TRP A 1013 -16.24 -10.19 -36.14
C TRP A 1013 -15.74 -8.87 -36.72
N LYS A 1014 -16.11 -8.55 -37.97
CA LYS A 1014 -15.80 -7.25 -38.60
C LYS A 1014 -16.50 -6.05 -37.96
N LYS A 1015 -17.63 -6.27 -37.28
CA LYS A 1015 -18.37 -5.22 -36.56
C LYS A 1015 -17.88 -5.02 -35.13
N ALA A 1016 -17.26 -6.05 -34.53
CA ALA A 1016 -16.74 -6.00 -33.19
C ALA A 1016 -15.46 -5.14 -33.12
N LYS A 1017 -15.31 -4.37 -32.05
CA LYS A 1017 -14.10 -3.58 -31.79
C LYS A 1017 -12.93 -4.52 -31.46
N LYS A 1018 -11.77 -4.27 -32.05
CA LYS A 1018 -10.56 -5.05 -31.75
C LYS A 1018 -10.20 -4.88 -30.26
N GLY A 1019 -9.94 -5.99 -29.57
CA GLY A 1019 -9.69 -5.99 -28.11
C GLY A 1019 -10.96 -5.92 -27.25
N SER A 1020 -12.14 -6.19 -27.82
CA SER A 1020 -13.38 -6.40 -27.07
C SER A 1020 -13.62 -7.88 -26.74
N GLU A 1021 -14.43 -8.15 -25.72
CA GLU A 1021 -14.91 -9.49 -25.39
C GLU A 1021 -15.63 -10.17 -26.56
N THR A 1022 -16.50 -9.44 -27.27
CA THR A 1022 -17.21 -9.96 -28.44
C THR A 1022 -16.25 -10.45 -29.50
N TYR A 1023 -15.19 -9.67 -29.76
CA TYR A 1023 -14.17 -10.00 -30.73
C TYR A 1023 -13.42 -11.28 -30.33
N ALA A 1024 -13.02 -11.38 -29.06
CA ALA A 1024 -12.30 -12.54 -28.53
C ALA A 1024 -13.12 -13.83 -28.65
N LEU A 1025 -14.41 -13.82 -28.26
CA LEU A 1025 -15.28 -14.99 -28.38
C LEU A 1025 -15.44 -15.47 -29.83
N LEU A 1026 -15.64 -14.54 -30.76
CA LEU A 1026 -15.81 -14.86 -32.19
C LEU A 1026 -14.51 -15.41 -32.78
N GLU A 1027 -13.37 -14.86 -32.38
CA GLU A 1027 -12.05 -15.33 -32.78
C GLU A 1027 -11.77 -16.75 -32.26
N MET A 1028 -12.05 -17.02 -30.98
CA MET A 1028 -11.94 -18.36 -30.39
C MET A 1028 -12.83 -19.36 -31.13
N ALA A 1029 -14.07 -18.98 -31.44
CA ALA A 1029 -15.00 -19.84 -32.16
C ALA A 1029 -14.52 -20.15 -33.59
N ALA A 1030 -13.95 -19.16 -34.29
CA ALA A 1030 -13.41 -19.30 -35.63
C ALA A 1030 -12.17 -20.21 -35.68
N ARG A 1031 -11.29 -20.10 -34.68
CA ARG A 1031 -10.03 -20.89 -34.59
C ARG A 1031 -10.26 -22.34 -34.15
N ARG A 1032 -11.40 -22.67 -33.54
CA ARG A 1032 -11.68 -24.02 -33.05
C ARG A 1032 -11.82 -25.01 -34.20
N LYS A 1033 -10.99 -26.06 -34.17
CA LYS A 1033 -11.10 -27.19 -35.10
C LYS A 1033 -12.34 -28.01 -34.75
N LEU A 1034 -13.26 -28.12 -35.71
CA LEU A 1034 -14.44 -28.99 -35.65
C LEU A 1034 -14.36 -30.01 -36.78
N GLU A 1035 -14.78 -31.24 -36.51
CA GLU A 1035 -14.91 -32.27 -37.54
C GLU A 1035 -16.07 -31.91 -38.48
N ASP A 1036 -15.88 -32.11 -39.79
CA ASP A 1036 -16.87 -31.77 -40.84
C ASP A 1036 -18.21 -32.51 -40.67
N GLN A 1037 -18.19 -33.68 -40.03
CA GLN A 1037 -19.37 -34.48 -39.71
C GLN A 1037 -19.33 -34.90 -38.23
N ILE A 1038 -20.50 -35.20 -37.65
CA ILE A 1038 -20.58 -35.75 -36.30
C ILE A 1038 -20.04 -37.19 -36.36
N PRO A 1039 -19.04 -37.56 -35.56
CA PRO A 1039 -18.43 -38.89 -35.61
C PRO A 1039 -19.43 -39.96 -35.17
N GLU A 1040 -19.33 -41.16 -35.74
CA GLU A 1040 -20.13 -42.30 -35.27
C GLU A 1040 -19.77 -42.66 -33.82
N MET A 1041 -20.79 -43.00 -33.02
CA MET A 1041 -20.59 -43.34 -31.60
C MET A 1041 -19.78 -44.63 -31.48
N ILE A 1042 -18.59 -44.52 -30.88
CA ILE A 1042 -17.74 -45.69 -30.58
C ILE A 1042 -18.38 -46.58 -29.49
N ALA A 1043 -18.04 -47.87 -29.50
CA ALA A 1043 -18.58 -48.82 -28.54
C ALA A 1043 -18.17 -48.49 -27.08
N ILE A 1044 -19.16 -48.38 -26.18
CA ILE A 1044 -18.94 -48.09 -24.75
C ILE A 1044 -18.36 -49.33 -24.05
N LYS A 1045 -17.06 -49.27 -23.73
CA LYS A 1045 -16.31 -50.26 -22.92
C LYS A 1045 -16.04 -49.70 -21.52
N GLU A 1046 -15.77 -50.57 -20.53
CA GLU A 1046 -15.31 -50.13 -19.20
C GLU A 1046 -13.97 -49.36 -19.30
N PRO A 1047 -13.80 -48.20 -18.63
CA PRO A 1047 -14.68 -47.56 -17.65
C PRO A 1047 -15.69 -46.53 -18.22
N GLY A 1048 -15.96 -46.51 -19.52
CA GLY A 1048 -16.84 -45.58 -20.24
C GLY A 1048 -16.09 -44.61 -21.16
N ILE A 1049 -16.82 -43.68 -21.81
CA ILE A 1049 -16.23 -42.62 -22.66
C ILE A 1049 -16.34 -41.29 -21.92
N LEU A 1050 -15.22 -40.57 -21.79
CA LEU A 1050 -15.18 -39.24 -21.21
C LEU A 1050 -15.07 -38.19 -22.32
N LEU A 1051 -16.08 -37.33 -22.41
CA LEU A 1051 -16.09 -36.15 -23.26
C LEU A 1051 -15.77 -34.93 -22.41
N THR A 1052 -14.93 -34.04 -22.91
CA THR A 1052 -14.50 -32.84 -22.19
C THR A 1052 -14.64 -31.61 -23.07
N PHE A 1053 -15.00 -30.48 -22.47
CA PHE A 1053 -14.99 -29.18 -23.11
C PHE A 1053 -14.25 -28.18 -22.24
N TYR A 1054 -13.19 -27.62 -22.82
CA TYR A 1054 -12.41 -26.51 -22.31
C TYR A 1054 -12.63 -25.31 -23.25
N PRO A 1055 -13.07 -24.14 -22.75
CA PRO A 1055 -13.15 -22.95 -23.58
C PRO A 1055 -11.80 -22.62 -24.25
N GLU A 1056 -10.70 -22.62 -23.50
CA GLU A 1056 -9.38 -22.19 -23.98
C GLU A 1056 -8.43 -23.31 -24.45
N GLN A 1057 -8.84 -24.58 -24.50
CA GLN A 1057 -7.93 -25.74 -24.72
C GLN A 1057 -6.78 -25.89 -23.69
N ARG A 1058 -6.60 -24.97 -22.74
CA ARG A 1058 -5.73 -25.08 -21.57
C ARG A 1058 -6.32 -26.04 -20.52
N GLU A 1059 -5.49 -26.71 -19.71
CA GLU A 1059 -5.94 -27.67 -18.68
C GLU A 1059 -6.53 -27.01 -17.42
N TYR A 1060 -6.30 -25.70 -17.22
CA TYR A 1060 -6.76 -24.90 -16.08
C TYR A 1060 -7.98 -24.02 -16.44
N GLY A 1061 -8.84 -23.69 -15.46
CA GLY A 1061 -10.06 -22.87 -15.63
C GLY A 1061 -11.39 -23.64 -15.67
N TRP A 1062 -12.49 -22.96 -16.02
CA TRP A 1062 -13.83 -23.57 -16.12
C TRP A 1062 -13.83 -24.70 -17.14
N HIS A 1063 -14.14 -25.91 -16.70
CA HIS A 1063 -14.22 -27.06 -17.59
C HIS A 1063 -15.45 -27.91 -17.28
N THR A 1064 -16.07 -28.42 -18.35
CA THR A 1064 -17.25 -29.30 -18.24
C THR A 1064 -16.95 -30.65 -18.88
N TRP A 1065 -17.60 -31.69 -18.38
CA TRP A 1065 -17.37 -33.05 -18.84
C TRP A 1065 -18.64 -33.88 -18.83
N ILE A 1066 -18.69 -34.86 -19.75
CA ILE A 1066 -19.77 -35.82 -19.87
C ILE A 1066 -19.14 -37.22 -19.88
N HIS A 1067 -19.55 -38.07 -18.95
CA HIS A 1067 -19.11 -39.46 -18.88
C HIS A 1067 -20.24 -40.38 -19.31
N LEU A 1068 -20.06 -41.04 -20.45
CA LEU A 1068 -20.99 -42.00 -21.04
C LEU A 1068 -20.60 -43.42 -20.59
N ALA A 1069 -21.42 -44.02 -19.72
CA ALA A 1069 -21.28 -45.41 -19.29
C ALA A 1069 -22.54 -46.23 -19.61
N LYS A 1070 -22.44 -47.56 -19.56
CA LYS A 1070 -23.53 -48.47 -19.98
C LYS A 1070 -24.82 -48.29 -19.17
N GLU A 1071 -24.70 -47.95 -17.88
CA GLU A 1071 -25.84 -47.85 -16.97
C GLU A 1071 -26.20 -46.39 -16.63
N THR A 1072 -25.24 -45.47 -16.71
CA THR A 1072 -25.42 -44.08 -16.29
C THR A 1072 -24.69 -43.11 -17.21
N ILE A 1073 -25.33 -41.97 -17.49
CA ILE A 1073 -24.65 -40.79 -18.03
C ILE A 1073 -24.40 -39.83 -16.87
N ARG A 1074 -23.16 -39.37 -16.72
CA ARG A 1074 -22.78 -38.39 -15.69
C ARG A 1074 -22.32 -37.10 -16.34
N PHE A 1075 -22.67 -35.99 -15.72
CA PHE A 1075 -22.29 -34.65 -16.13
C PHE A 1075 -21.56 -34.01 -14.98
N GLY A 1076 -20.53 -33.23 -15.27
CA GLY A 1076 -19.97 -32.35 -14.27
C GLY A 1076 -19.23 -31.16 -14.80
N THR A 1077 -18.99 -30.26 -13.87
CA THR A 1077 -18.31 -28.98 -14.06
C THR A 1077 -17.33 -28.80 -12.93
N ASN A 1078 -16.12 -28.33 -13.25
CA ASN A 1078 -15.17 -27.86 -12.26
C ASN A 1078 -14.77 -26.42 -12.59
N GLU A 1079 -14.69 -25.56 -11.57
CA GLU A 1079 -14.27 -24.16 -11.70
C GLU A 1079 -13.47 -23.75 -10.46
N PHE A 1080 -12.33 -23.07 -10.65
CA PHE A 1080 -11.46 -22.65 -9.55
C PHE A 1080 -12.11 -21.58 -8.63
N HIS A 1081 -12.82 -20.60 -9.18
CA HIS A 1081 -13.42 -19.49 -8.41
C HIS A 1081 -14.60 -19.87 -7.52
N LEU A 1082 -15.24 -21.02 -7.77
CA LEU A 1082 -16.36 -21.52 -6.94
C LEU A 1082 -15.92 -22.12 -5.60
N GLN A 1083 -14.63 -22.28 -5.32
CA GLN A 1083 -14.16 -22.94 -4.10
C GLN A 1083 -14.67 -22.25 -2.82
N SER A 1084 -14.81 -20.93 -2.87
CA SER A 1084 -15.36 -20.11 -1.78
C SER A 1084 -16.86 -20.32 -1.52
N VAL A 1085 -17.55 -20.99 -2.44
CA VAL A 1085 -19.01 -21.26 -2.42
C VAL A 1085 -19.28 -22.75 -2.27
N LEU A 1086 -18.49 -23.59 -2.92
CA LEU A 1086 -18.55 -25.05 -2.96
C LEU A 1086 -17.20 -25.63 -2.53
N PRO A 1087 -17.09 -26.34 -1.39
CA PRO A 1087 -15.82 -26.82 -0.84
C PRO A 1087 -14.95 -27.66 -1.77
N ASP A 1088 -15.53 -28.31 -2.79
CA ASP A 1088 -14.81 -29.13 -3.77
C ASP A 1088 -14.84 -28.56 -5.20
N SER A 1089 -15.43 -27.37 -5.41
CA SER A 1089 -15.60 -26.70 -6.71
C SER A 1089 -16.18 -27.55 -7.85
N LYS A 1090 -16.85 -28.64 -7.49
CA LYS A 1090 -17.33 -29.68 -8.40
C LYS A 1090 -18.82 -29.85 -8.26
N THR A 1091 -19.53 -29.72 -9.37
CA THR A 1091 -20.92 -30.19 -9.47
C THR A 1091 -20.96 -31.45 -10.31
N GLU A 1092 -21.46 -32.56 -9.75
CA GLU A 1092 -21.68 -33.82 -10.47
C GLU A 1092 -23.17 -34.17 -10.40
N SER A 1093 -23.75 -34.56 -11.53
CA SER A 1093 -25.12 -35.07 -11.60
C SER A 1093 -25.21 -36.21 -12.61
N SER A 1094 -26.23 -37.06 -12.49
CA SER A 1094 -26.36 -38.23 -13.35
C SER A 1094 -27.80 -38.49 -13.77
N MET A 1095 -27.94 -39.26 -14.85
CA MET A 1095 -29.21 -39.80 -15.34
C MET A 1095 -29.02 -41.23 -15.87
N PRO A 1096 -30.09 -42.04 -15.94
CA PRO A 1096 -30.02 -43.38 -16.52
C PRO A 1096 -29.58 -43.37 -17.98
N ALA A 1097 -28.73 -44.32 -18.36
CA ALA A 1097 -28.35 -44.53 -19.75
C ALA A 1097 -29.38 -45.41 -20.47
N THR A 1098 -29.88 -44.94 -21.60
CA THR A 1098 -30.60 -45.75 -22.61
C THR A 1098 -29.85 -45.65 -23.92
N GLU A 1099 -29.99 -46.62 -24.82
CA GLU A 1099 -29.31 -46.59 -26.13
C GLU A 1099 -29.63 -45.31 -26.90
N THR A 1100 -30.90 -44.88 -26.88
CA THR A 1100 -31.35 -43.62 -27.47
C THR A 1100 -30.69 -42.40 -26.81
N ASN A 1101 -30.69 -42.32 -25.48
CA ASN A 1101 -30.11 -41.18 -24.77
C ASN A 1101 -28.59 -41.09 -24.97
N LEU A 1102 -27.88 -42.23 -24.95
CA LEU A 1102 -26.44 -42.28 -25.18
C LEU A 1102 -26.07 -41.74 -26.56
N LYS A 1103 -26.81 -42.17 -27.60
CA LYS A 1103 -26.60 -41.71 -28.97
C LYS A 1103 -26.89 -40.21 -29.10
N THR A 1104 -28.03 -39.73 -28.60
CA THR A 1104 -28.38 -38.31 -28.73
C THR A 1104 -27.44 -37.41 -27.93
N VAL A 1105 -27.04 -37.80 -26.71
CA VAL A 1105 -26.05 -37.04 -25.92
C VAL A 1105 -24.69 -37.00 -26.63
N TRP A 1106 -24.26 -38.10 -27.23
CA TRP A 1106 -23.04 -38.15 -28.05
C TRP A 1106 -23.07 -37.14 -29.20
N GLU A 1107 -24.16 -37.13 -29.98
CA GLU A 1107 -24.33 -36.24 -31.12
C GLU A 1107 -24.38 -34.76 -30.69
N MET A 1108 -25.18 -34.45 -29.65
CA MET A 1108 -25.27 -33.09 -29.10
C MET A 1108 -23.93 -32.60 -28.53
N ALA A 1109 -23.17 -33.46 -27.83
CA ALA A 1109 -21.88 -33.09 -27.27
C ALA A 1109 -20.87 -32.69 -28.36
N HIS A 1110 -20.82 -33.43 -29.47
CA HIS A 1110 -19.94 -33.06 -30.60
C HIS A 1110 -20.41 -31.77 -31.29
N ILE A 1111 -21.73 -31.55 -31.40
CA ILE A 1111 -22.27 -30.28 -31.90
C ILE A 1111 -21.79 -29.10 -31.04
N LEU A 1112 -21.79 -29.27 -29.71
CA LEU A 1112 -21.32 -28.29 -28.74
C LEU A 1112 -19.79 -28.19 -28.63
N GLY A 1113 -19.03 -28.96 -29.43
CA GLY A 1113 -17.57 -28.89 -29.47
C GLY A 1113 -16.85 -29.67 -28.36
N TYR A 1114 -17.52 -30.60 -27.69
CA TYR A 1114 -16.84 -31.55 -26.80
C TYR A 1114 -15.94 -32.50 -27.61
N THR A 1115 -14.81 -32.88 -27.00
CA THR A 1115 -13.87 -33.83 -27.58
C THR A 1115 -13.65 -35.02 -26.64
N ILE A 1116 -13.24 -36.16 -27.19
CA ILE A 1116 -12.91 -37.35 -26.40
C ILE A 1116 -11.62 -37.08 -25.63
N SER A 1117 -11.68 -37.21 -24.30
CA SER A 1117 -10.52 -37.00 -23.44
C SER A 1117 -9.48 -38.10 -23.62
N LYS A 1118 -8.20 -37.71 -23.67
CA LYS A 1118 -7.06 -38.65 -23.63
C LYS A 1118 -6.87 -39.26 -22.23
N LYS A 1119 -7.40 -38.62 -21.17
CA LYS A 1119 -7.34 -39.11 -19.78
C LYS A 1119 -8.43 -40.18 -19.58
N LYS A 1120 -8.04 -41.40 -19.16
CA LYS A 1120 -9.01 -42.46 -18.87
C LYS A 1120 -9.86 -42.07 -17.64
N PRO A 1121 -11.19 -42.33 -17.64
CA PRO A 1121 -12.03 -42.09 -16.46
C PRO A 1121 -11.43 -42.81 -15.24
N LYS A 1122 -11.15 -42.08 -14.16
CA LYS A 1122 -10.81 -42.70 -12.87
C LYS A 1122 -12.08 -43.43 -12.40
N GLY A 1123 -12.05 -44.77 -12.39
CA GLY A 1123 -13.14 -45.55 -11.82
C GLY A 1123 -13.33 -45.16 -10.36
N LYS A 1124 -14.56 -44.80 -9.96
CA LYS A 1124 -14.90 -44.73 -8.53
C LYS A 1124 -14.69 -46.14 -7.96
N LYS A 1125 -13.87 -46.25 -6.90
CA LYS A 1125 -13.87 -47.46 -6.06
C LYS A 1125 -15.18 -47.55 -5.30
#